data_AF-A0AAD5PXU1-F1
#
_entry.id   AF-A0AAD5PXU1-F1
#
_cell.length_a   1.000
_cell.length_b   1.000
_cell.length_c   1.000
_cell.angle_alpha   90.00
_cell.angle_beta   90.00
_cell.angle_gamma   90.00
#
_symmetry.space_group_name_H-M   'P 1'
#
loop_
_entity.id
_entity.type
_entity.pdbx_description
1 polymer ?
#
loop_
_entity_poly.entity_id
_entity_poly.type
_entity_poly.pdbx_seq_one_letter_code
_entity_poly.pdbx_strand_id
1 'polypeptide(L)'
;MFSQLFVAYGYPEPSVHSQFELFLLCFFLISSGEISVHGVEDNAGVWLMIPDQRYRVVEANATLTISSSYVYGTEANHTVLPWKWELPDFLTRHPQLTKVEERFQETFDTNGTHVTSSMTLHNVTHQDTGYFRFRYGDVELKQYVYIFDGKNLVTITDKSYYPNYYLFFFHQGELEVQIPCKPTHPNVSVSLVHVDQLNKEPNSDDVLTEQNSKWFFEPERGMTLKHVMINNTGNYRCIGTKDNVTNEKQFTVSVKGMELERIGDSDGPLEGSNVTLICRTIYPEVKFPAPPEWAYQINNTGRLHVINEASPPKGIQITTRDYSNQRNTGGFKLNYYESRLELTAITRNTFTTFQCKANRDKDAVTKTISFLIKDELHDPLSSLGQLNERRTEGIATIAFSVCMAIFLVLGIGISVKLYFDKKRKVIPGVKKLLEGNVREINNKLPIDEQTELLPYDKRWEFPRNRLTLGIQLGTGCFGRVVKAEAVGIKGSDEIVKTVAVKMVRSQSNVAAMEALISELKILIHLGSHLNVVNLLGACTKKISKGELLIIVEYCRFGNLQSYLVNHRSSFINLVDEFGNMRSNNEAEEFDYMLRDECFGNTSSEDNDLVSHVTKSLGSSSGRNSLDYECPEMSSLEIMEDALVTESFWQYQQDPDVTLNRPISTRDLISWSYQIARGMDYLASRKVLHGDLAARNVLLADDGVVKVADFGMAKKMYYEGNYEKSGQGLMPVKWMAIESLTDRIFSSQSDVWSFGVLLWELFSLGKLPYPGMEAGHLLIKTIQQGYRMEKPDNAPNFFGEILSNCWKTDPKDRPTFSQLEATICSHMESSISSNYLNLNAPYVKFNEEKDTATPTDLFGLAKFCAFDYYFFLRQRTMNKIRV
;
A
#
# COMPACT_ATOMS: atom_id res chain seq x y z
N MET A 1 -18.77 52.91 -26.03
CA MET A 1 -19.70 52.65 -27.15
C MET A 1 -20.85 51.72 -26.74
N PHE A 2 -21.37 51.89 -25.50
CA PHE A 2 -22.53 51.17 -24.95
C PHE A 2 -23.47 52.16 -24.23
N SER A 3 -23.43 53.43 -24.62
CA SER A 3 -24.25 54.53 -24.10
C SER A 3 -25.27 55.04 -25.13
N GLN A 4 -25.53 54.27 -26.19
CA GLN A 4 -26.47 54.64 -27.27
C GLN A 4 -27.59 53.61 -27.52
N LEU A 5 -27.76 52.59 -26.68
CA LEU A 5 -28.83 51.59 -26.85
C LEU A 5 -29.95 51.62 -25.79
N PHE A 6 -29.84 52.49 -24.77
CA PHE A 6 -30.87 52.61 -23.72
C PHE A 6 -32.00 53.62 -24.01
N VAL A 7 -31.93 54.35 -25.13
CA VAL A 7 -32.94 55.38 -25.52
C VAL A 7 -34.01 54.85 -26.48
N ALA A 8 -33.88 53.62 -27.00
CA ALA A 8 -34.82 53.09 -28.00
C ALA A 8 -36.04 52.33 -27.43
N TYR A 9 -36.12 52.08 -26.12
CA TYR A 9 -37.20 51.25 -25.53
C TYR A 9 -37.77 51.75 -24.19
N GLY A 10 -37.82 53.08 -23.98
CA GLY A 10 -38.66 53.77 -22.99
C GLY A 10 -39.16 53.01 -21.74
N TYR A 11 -38.26 52.68 -20.79
CA TYR A 11 -38.63 52.24 -19.43
C TYR A 11 -37.74 52.94 -18.36
N PRO A 12 -38.29 53.25 -17.16
CA PRO A 12 -37.61 54.01 -16.11
C PRO A 12 -36.66 53.15 -15.25
N GLU A 13 -35.65 53.80 -14.63
CA GLU A 13 -34.60 53.22 -13.80
C GLU A 13 -35.12 52.44 -12.56
N PRO A 14 -34.54 51.26 -12.24
CA PRO A 14 -34.63 50.65 -10.92
C PRO A 14 -33.31 50.65 -10.13
N SER A 15 -33.46 50.61 -8.81
CA SER A 15 -32.44 50.82 -7.78
C SER A 15 -31.51 49.63 -7.49
N VAL A 16 -30.48 49.94 -6.69
CA VAL A 16 -29.17 49.29 -6.44
C VAL A 16 -29.15 47.81 -6.01
N HIS A 17 -30.26 47.07 -6.04
CA HIS A 17 -30.28 45.67 -5.57
C HIS A 17 -30.14 44.59 -6.64
N SER A 18 -29.89 44.95 -7.91
CA SER A 18 -29.79 44.00 -9.04
C SER A 18 -28.46 44.09 -9.81
N GLN A 19 -27.34 44.22 -9.09
CA GLN A 19 -25.99 44.13 -9.68
C GLN A 19 -25.16 42.93 -9.19
N PHE A 20 -25.75 41.98 -8.48
CA PHE A 20 -25.02 40.80 -7.98
C PHE A 20 -25.44 39.46 -8.61
N GLU A 21 -26.49 39.41 -9.45
CA GLU A 21 -26.94 38.15 -10.08
C GLU A 21 -26.58 38.00 -11.56
N LEU A 22 -25.93 39.00 -12.18
CA LEU A 22 -25.54 38.94 -13.59
C LEU A 22 -24.08 38.47 -13.83
N PHE A 23 -23.35 38.08 -12.79
CA PHE A 23 -21.99 37.54 -12.92
C PHE A 23 -21.93 36.00 -12.96
N LEU A 24 -23.08 35.32 -12.81
CA LEU A 24 -23.19 33.85 -12.73
C LEU A 24 -23.90 33.20 -13.92
N LEU A 25 -24.30 33.96 -14.94
CA LEU A 25 -25.08 33.47 -16.09
C LEU A 25 -24.36 33.58 -17.45
N CYS A 26 -23.04 33.81 -17.46
CA CYS A 26 -22.22 33.84 -18.68
C CYS A 26 -21.25 32.64 -18.84
N PHE A 27 -21.45 31.53 -18.13
CA PHE A 27 -20.63 30.32 -18.30
C PHE A 27 -21.36 29.11 -18.89
N PHE A 28 -22.61 29.26 -19.37
CA PHE A 28 -23.43 28.11 -19.79
C PHE A 28 -24.00 28.13 -21.21
N LEU A 29 -23.52 28.99 -22.11
CA LEU A 29 -23.96 28.97 -23.52
C LEU A 29 -22.79 29.16 -24.50
N ILE A 30 -21.94 28.14 -24.61
CA ILE A 30 -21.21 27.83 -25.85
C ILE A 30 -21.24 26.31 -26.04
N SER A 31 -22.36 25.78 -26.53
CA SER A 31 -22.40 24.45 -27.14
C SER A 31 -23.55 24.36 -28.14
N SER A 32 -23.44 25.12 -29.22
CA SER A 32 -24.17 24.86 -30.45
C SER A 32 -23.34 25.42 -31.59
N GLY A 33 -22.42 24.59 -32.07
CA GLY A 33 -21.61 24.83 -33.24
C GLY A 33 -21.30 23.48 -33.86
N GLU A 34 -22.01 23.19 -34.94
CA GLU A 34 -21.73 22.10 -35.87
C GLU A 34 -20.24 22.09 -36.20
N ILE A 35 -19.58 20.93 -36.05
CA ILE A 35 -18.29 20.70 -36.71
C ILE A 35 -18.51 19.61 -37.75
N SER A 36 -18.39 20.08 -38.98
CA SER A 36 -18.24 19.37 -40.23
C SER A 36 -17.35 18.13 -40.12
N VAL A 37 -17.79 17.07 -40.79
CA VAL A 37 -17.00 15.96 -41.28
C VAL A 37 -15.81 16.50 -42.08
N HIS A 38 -14.63 16.62 -41.49
CA HIS A 38 -13.31 16.62 -42.14
C HIS A 38 -12.23 16.51 -41.06
N GLY A 39 -11.65 15.33 -40.95
CA GLY A 39 -10.61 15.01 -39.97
C GLY A 39 -10.28 13.52 -39.93
N VAL A 40 -10.31 12.84 -41.08
CA VAL A 40 -9.73 11.50 -41.23
C VAL A 40 -8.33 11.72 -41.78
N GLU A 41 -7.41 12.17 -40.92
CA GLU A 41 -5.96 12.14 -41.18
C GLU A 41 -5.09 12.43 -39.92
N ASP A 42 -5.66 12.81 -38.77
CA ASP A 42 -4.88 13.17 -37.56
C ASP A 42 -4.89 12.14 -36.39
N ASN A 43 -5.50 10.96 -36.53
CA ASN A 43 -5.64 9.97 -35.43
C ASN A 43 -4.63 8.80 -35.46
N ALA A 44 -3.50 8.94 -36.15
CA ALA A 44 -2.47 7.90 -36.11
C ALA A 44 -1.86 7.79 -34.69
N GLY A 45 -2.02 6.63 -34.05
CA GLY A 45 -1.29 6.29 -32.81
C GLY A 45 -2.08 6.22 -31.50
N VAL A 46 -3.42 6.29 -31.49
CA VAL A 46 -4.24 6.25 -30.26
C VAL A 46 -5.32 5.15 -30.32
N TRP A 47 -5.52 4.44 -29.20
CA TRP A 47 -6.65 3.51 -29.03
C TRP A 47 -7.95 4.26 -28.75
N LEU A 48 -8.99 3.94 -29.51
CA LEU A 48 -10.33 4.52 -29.37
C LEU A 48 -11.30 3.44 -28.88
N MET A 49 -12.17 3.77 -27.93
CA MET A 49 -13.27 2.88 -27.54
C MET A 49 -14.51 3.21 -28.38
N ILE A 50 -15.17 2.17 -28.89
CA ILE A 50 -16.32 2.27 -29.78
C ILE A 50 -17.50 1.51 -29.12
N PRO A 51 -18.66 2.18 -28.89
CA PRO A 51 -18.91 3.59 -29.18
C PRO A 51 -18.20 4.53 -28.20
N ASP A 52 -17.73 5.69 -28.69
CA ASP A 52 -17.10 6.72 -27.85
C ASP A 52 -18.17 7.48 -27.05
N GLN A 53 -18.58 6.88 -25.93
CA GLN A 53 -19.61 7.40 -25.05
C GLN A 53 -19.18 7.23 -23.60
N ARG A 54 -19.45 8.25 -22.77
CA ARG A 54 -19.18 8.25 -21.33
C ARG A 54 -19.86 7.08 -20.62
N TYR A 55 -21.10 6.78 -21.02
CA TYR A 55 -21.86 5.63 -20.55
C TYR A 55 -22.81 5.15 -21.66
N ARG A 56 -23.23 3.89 -21.57
CA ARG A 56 -24.19 3.28 -22.49
C ARG A 56 -25.35 2.67 -21.72
N VAL A 57 -26.55 2.70 -22.31
CA VAL A 57 -27.73 1.99 -21.80
C VAL A 57 -28.05 0.83 -22.74
N VAL A 58 -28.25 -0.36 -22.20
CA VAL A 58 -28.59 -1.58 -22.93
C VAL A 58 -29.77 -2.26 -22.25
N GLU A 59 -30.73 -2.74 -23.03
CA GLU A 59 -31.88 -3.50 -22.50
C GLU A 59 -31.45 -4.89 -22.03
N ALA A 60 -32.06 -5.39 -20.96
CA ALA A 60 -31.85 -6.75 -20.50
C ALA A 60 -32.21 -7.79 -21.57
N ASN A 61 -31.51 -8.92 -21.56
CA ASN A 61 -31.51 -10.00 -22.55
C ASN A 61 -30.95 -9.62 -23.95
N ALA A 62 -30.47 -8.39 -24.14
CA ALA A 62 -29.77 -8.02 -25.37
C ALA A 62 -28.33 -8.58 -25.40
N THR A 63 -27.66 -8.40 -26.53
CA THR A 63 -26.23 -8.64 -26.67
C THR A 63 -25.50 -7.30 -26.60
N LEU A 64 -24.53 -7.19 -25.70
CA LEU A 64 -23.65 -6.03 -25.55
C LEU A 64 -22.37 -6.28 -26.34
N THR A 65 -22.00 -5.37 -27.23
CA THR A 65 -20.70 -5.38 -27.92
C THR A 65 -20.00 -4.06 -27.68
N ILE A 66 -18.74 -4.12 -27.24
CA ILE A 66 -17.85 -2.97 -27.07
C ILE A 66 -16.56 -3.30 -27.81
N SER A 67 -16.10 -2.36 -28.63
CA SER A 67 -14.89 -2.52 -29.42
C SER A 67 -13.86 -1.49 -29.02
N SER A 68 -12.58 -1.82 -29.14
CA SER A 68 -11.49 -0.86 -29.10
C SER A 68 -10.69 -0.98 -30.39
N SER A 69 -10.49 0.15 -31.07
CA SER A 69 -9.82 0.22 -32.36
C SER A 69 -8.58 1.13 -32.30
N TYR A 70 -7.52 0.73 -32.99
CA TYR A 70 -6.24 1.44 -33.09
C TYR A 70 -5.91 1.70 -34.56
N VAL A 71 -5.59 2.94 -34.92
CA VAL A 71 -5.22 3.34 -36.29
C VAL A 71 -3.70 3.52 -36.38
N TYR A 72 -3.04 2.84 -37.32
CA TYR A 72 -1.59 2.98 -37.53
C TYR A 72 -1.27 3.76 -38.81
N GLY A 73 -0.21 4.60 -38.76
CA GLY A 73 0.14 5.55 -39.82
C GLY A 73 0.98 5.00 -40.98
N THR A 74 1.76 3.92 -40.77
CA THR A 74 2.58 3.24 -41.79
C THR A 74 2.95 1.82 -41.33
N GLU A 75 3.18 0.89 -42.27
CA GLU A 75 3.58 -0.53 -42.03
C GLU A 75 5.02 -0.70 -41.47
N ALA A 76 5.33 -0.09 -40.33
CA ALA A 76 6.58 -0.35 -39.61
C ALA A 76 6.31 -1.32 -38.44
N ASN A 77 7.17 -2.34 -38.32
CA ASN A 77 7.19 -3.38 -37.27
C ASN A 77 6.78 -2.85 -35.88
N HIS A 78 5.52 -3.05 -35.50
CA HIS A 78 5.04 -2.82 -34.14
C HIS A 78 4.86 -4.16 -33.43
N THR A 79 5.62 -4.35 -32.34
CA THR A 79 5.35 -5.40 -31.35
C THR A 79 4.01 -5.09 -30.68
N VAL A 80 2.96 -5.81 -31.04
CA VAL A 80 1.64 -5.66 -30.43
C VAL A 80 1.70 -6.19 -28.99
N LEU A 81 1.68 -5.29 -27.99
CA LEU A 81 1.50 -5.69 -26.59
C LEU A 81 0.16 -6.43 -26.43
N PRO A 82 0.05 -7.43 -25.54
CA PRO A 82 -1.22 -8.11 -25.31
C PRO A 82 -2.24 -7.16 -24.69
N TRP A 83 -3.45 -7.09 -25.27
CA TRP A 83 -4.60 -6.43 -24.66
C TRP A 83 -5.45 -7.42 -23.86
N LYS A 84 -6.27 -6.92 -22.95
CA LYS A 84 -7.26 -7.72 -22.21
C LYS A 84 -8.52 -6.91 -21.90
N TRP A 85 -9.67 -7.58 -21.98
CA TRP A 85 -10.95 -7.08 -21.47
C TRP A 85 -11.15 -7.46 -20.00
N GLU A 86 -11.56 -6.49 -19.17
CA GLU A 86 -11.98 -6.72 -17.78
C GLU A 86 -13.48 -6.44 -17.64
N LEU A 87 -14.19 -7.45 -17.13
CA LEU A 87 -15.63 -7.40 -16.88
C LEU A 87 -15.94 -6.87 -15.47
N PRO A 88 -17.16 -6.36 -15.22
CA PRO A 88 -17.63 -6.04 -13.88
C PRO A 88 -17.41 -7.16 -12.86
N ASP A 89 -16.96 -6.83 -11.65
CA ASP A 89 -16.53 -7.81 -10.63
C ASP A 89 -17.55 -8.92 -10.31
N PHE A 90 -18.85 -8.64 -10.43
CA PHE A 90 -19.89 -9.63 -10.16
C PHE A 90 -19.88 -10.78 -11.18
N LEU A 91 -19.59 -10.46 -12.45
CA LEU A 91 -19.47 -11.45 -13.51
C LEU A 91 -18.31 -12.40 -13.25
N THR A 92 -17.19 -11.87 -12.75
CA THR A 92 -15.94 -12.62 -12.54
C THR A 92 -15.86 -13.32 -11.19
N ARG A 93 -16.46 -12.78 -10.13
CA ARG A 93 -16.46 -13.40 -8.77
C ARG A 93 -17.36 -14.63 -8.66
N HIS A 94 -18.41 -14.72 -9.47
CA HIS A 94 -19.40 -15.80 -9.38
C HIS A 94 -19.69 -16.45 -10.75
N PRO A 95 -18.68 -17.02 -11.44
CA PRO A 95 -18.82 -17.54 -12.80
C PRO A 95 -19.91 -18.61 -12.93
N GLN A 96 -20.10 -19.42 -11.88
CA GLN A 96 -21.13 -20.47 -11.79
C GLN A 96 -22.57 -19.92 -11.70
N LEU A 97 -22.75 -18.72 -11.14
CA LEU A 97 -24.07 -18.08 -11.01
C LEU A 97 -24.39 -17.21 -12.24
N THR A 98 -23.39 -16.54 -12.80
CA THR A 98 -23.53 -15.60 -13.91
C THR A 98 -23.42 -16.26 -15.28
N LYS A 99 -22.92 -17.51 -15.33
CA LYS A 99 -22.63 -18.26 -16.56
C LYS A 99 -21.81 -17.44 -17.55
N VAL A 100 -20.84 -16.67 -17.04
CA VAL A 100 -20.09 -15.70 -17.84
C VAL A 100 -19.34 -16.38 -19.01
N GLU A 101 -18.82 -17.59 -18.80
CA GLU A 101 -18.10 -18.36 -19.82
C GLU A 101 -18.98 -18.76 -21.01
N GLU A 102 -20.29 -18.96 -20.81
CA GLU A 102 -21.25 -19.27 -21.89
C GLU A 102 -21.71 -18.01 -22.65
N ARG A 103 -21.54 -16.82 -22.05
CA ARG A 103 -22.10 -15.55 -22.54
C ARG A 103 -21.05 -14.59 -23.09
N PHE A 104 -19.80 -14.69 -22.66
CA PHE A 104 -18.71 -13.79 -23.02
C PHE A 104 -17.90 -14.34 -24.19
N GLN A 105 -17.64 -13.49 -25.18
CA GLN A 105 -16.80 -13.80 -26.33
C GLN A 105 -15.91 -12.61 -26.66
N GLU A 106 -14.66 -12.89 -27.02
CA GLU A 106 -13.73 -11.89 -27.56
C GLU A 106 -13.43 -12.22 -29.03
N THR A 107 -13.40 -11.19 -29.86
CA THR A 107 -12.97 -11.27 -31.26
C THR A 107 -11.95 -10.19 -31.55
N PHE A 108 -11.05 -10.43 -32.49
CA PHE A 108 -10.13 -9.41 -32.97
C PHE A 108 -10.11 -9.43 -34.51
N ASP A 109 -9.95 -8.26 -35.10
CA ASP A 109 -9.84 -8.06 -36.53
C ASP A 109 -8.70 -7.10 -36.83
N THR A 110 -7.98 -7.35 -37.92
CA THR A 110 -6.86 -6.53 -38.38
C THR A 110 -7.06 -6.24 -39.85
N ASN A 111 -7.24 -4.96 -40.18
CA ASN A 111 -7.20 -4.47 -41.55
C ASN A 111 -5.88 -3.74 -41.77
N GLY A 112 -5.45 -3.54 -43.03
CA GLY A 112 -4.18 -2.90 -43.42
C GLY A 112 -3.93 -1.47 -42.90
N THR A 113 -4.86 -0.90 -42.13
CA THR A 113 -4.77 0.43 -41.51
C THR A 113 -5.26 0.48 -40.05
N HIS A 114 -5.91 -0.58 -39.54
CA HIS A 114 -6.58 -0.58 -38.23
C HIS A 114 -6.49 -1.95 -37.54
N VAL A 115 -6.30 -1.97 -36.21
CA VAL A 115 -6.48 -3.15 -35.35
C VAL A 115 -7.69 -2.93 -34.46
N THR A 116 -8.62 -3.90 -34.40
CA THR A 116 -9.82 -3.79 -33.57
C THR A 116 -10.01 -5.03 -32.71
N SER A 117 -10.09 -4.87 -31.39
CA SER A 117 -10.52 -5.92 -30.46
C SER A 117 -11.96 -5.63 -30.03
N SER A 118 -12.83 -6.64 -30.04
CA SER A 118 -14.23 -6.51 -29.64
C SER A 118 -14.59 -7.55 -28.61
N MET A 119 -15.19 -7.11 -27.51
CA MET A 119 -15.86 -8.00 -26.56
C MET A 119 -17.35 -8.02 -26.81
N THR A 120 -17.94 -9.21 -26.71
CA THR A 120 -19.38 -9.44 -26.83
C THR A 120 -19.88 -10.21 -25.61
N LEU A 121 -20.92 -9.70 -24.97
CA LEU A 121 -21.61 -10.36 -23.87
C LEU A 121 -23.07 -10.61 -24.25
N HIS A 122 -23.45 -11.86 -24.39
CA HIS A 122 -24.80 -12.28 -24.75
C HIS A 122 -25.72 -12.34 -23.53
N ASN A 123 -27.02 -12.15 -23.78
CA ASN A 123 -28.07 -12.30 -22.78
C ASN A 123 -27.77 -11.52 -21.48
N VAL A 124 -27.51 -10.21 -21.62
CA VAL A 124 -27.09 -9.36 -20.50
C VAL A 124 -28.20 -9.16 -19.48
N THR A 125 -27.87 -9.09 -18.20
CA THR A 125 -28.85 -8.91 -17.11
C THR A 125 -28.59 -7.63 -16.33
N HIS A 126 -29.58 -7.13 -15.59
CA HIS A 126 -29.42 -5.93 -14.75
C HIS A 126 -28.26 -6.01 -13.75
N GLN A 127 -27.82 -7.23 -13.40
CA GLN A 127 -26.69 -7.48 -12.50
C GLN A 127 -25.32 -7.26 -13.18
N ASP A 128 -25.28 -7.24 -14.51
CA ASP A 128 -24.05 -7.01 -15.28
C ASP A 128 -23.74 -5.50 -15.42
N THR A 129 -24.56 -4.62 -14.82
CA THR A 129 -24.36 -3.15 -14.81
C THR A 129 -23.03 -2.79 -14.15
N GLY A 130 -22.15 -2.08 -14.87
CA GLY A 130 -20.83 -1.69 -14.35
C GLY A 130 -19.83 -1.21 -15.39
N TYR A 131 -18.56 -1.14 -14.98
CA TYR A 131 -17.45 -0.77 -15.85
C TYR A 131 -16.93 -1.97 -16.64
N PHE A 132 -16.89 -1.83 -17.96
CA PHE A 132 -16.16 -2.70 -18.88
C PHE A 132 -14.87 -1.99 -19.26
N ARG A 133 -13.73 -2.66 -19.09
CA ARG A 133 -12.40 -2.04 -19.28
C ARG A 133 -11.62 -2.78 -20.35
N PHE A 134 -10.93 -2.02 -21.18
CA PHE A 134 -9.95 -2.52 -22.13
C PHE A 134 -8.58 -2.03 -21.68
N ARG A 135 -7.64 -2.96 -21.48
CA ARG A 135 -6.27 -2.66 -21.09
C ARG A 135 -5.31 -3.05 -22.20
N TYR A 136 -4.41 -2.15 -22.56
CA TYR A 136 -3.31 -2.37 -23.49
C TYR A 136 -2.05 -1.68 -22.93
N GLY A 137 -1.09 -2.47 -22.43
CA GLY A 137 0.05 -1.91 -21.67
C GLY A 137 -0.42 -1.09 -20.46
N ASP A 138 0.02 0.17 -20.37
CA ASP A 138 -0.38 1.13 -19.33
C ASP A 138 -1.67 1.92 -19.67
N VAL A 139 -2.24 1.71 -20.87
CA VAL A 139 -3.46 2.41 -21.31
C VAL A 139 -4.69 1.65 -20.81
N GLU A 140 -5.51 2.33 -19.99
CA GLU A 140 -6.81 1.84 -19.55
C GLU A 140 -7.92 2.68 -20.21
N LEU A 141 -8.71 2.03 -21.07
CA LEU A 141 -9.97 2.56 -21.56
C LEU A 141 -11.11 1.91 -20.79
N LYS A 142 -12.10 2.68 -20.36
CA LYS A 142 -13.26 2.15 -19.62
C LYS A 142 -14.55 2.80 -20.08
N GLN A 143 -15.62 2.01 -20.12
CA GLN A 143 -16.98 2.49 -20.38
C GLN A 143 -17.93 1.90 -19.36
N TYR A 144 -18.77 2.75 -18.80
CA TYR A 144 -19.81 2.35 -17.88
C TYR A 144 -21.06 1.93 -18.66
N VAL A 145 -21.59 0.74 -18.40
CA VAL A 145 -22.79 0.24 -19.07
C VAL A 145 -23.90 0.02 -18.04
N TYR A 146 -25.02 0.70 -18.25
CA TYR A 146 -26.29 0.51 -17.57
C TYR A 146 -27.08 -0.57 -18.29
N ILE A 147 -27.47 -1.64 -17.59
CA ILE A 147 -28.33 -2.67 -18.17
C ILE A 147 -29.71 -2.54 -17.58
N PHE A 148 -30.60 -1.92 -18.36
CA PHE A 148 -31.93 -1.57 -17.93
C PHE A 148 -32.85 -2.78 -18.03
N ASP A 149 -33.55 -3.03 -16.93
CA ASP A 149 -34.63 -4.01 -16.83
C ASP A 149 -35.80 -3.25 -16.22
N GLY A 150 -36.89 -3.09 -16.97
CA GLY A 150 -38.06 -2.34 -16.53
C GLY A 150 -38.68 -2.83 -15.21
N LYS A 151 -38.30 -4.03 -14.73
CA LYS A 151 -38.70 -4.58 -13.42
C LYS A 151 -37.66 -4.37 -12.32
N ASN A 152 -36.40 -4.17 -12.66
CA ASN A 152 -35.28 -4.02 -11.74
C ASN A 152 -34.60 -2.67 -11.98
N LEU A 153 -35.09 -1.62 -11.32
CA LEU A 153 -34.53 -0.26 -11.45
C LEU A 153 -33.21 -0.08 -10.70
N VAL A 154 -32.98 -0.91 -9.68
CA VAL A 154 -31.72 -0.97 -8.91
C VAL A 154 -31.23 -2.41 -8.81
N THR A 155 -29.91 -2.55 -8.73
CA THR A 155 -29.22 -3.84 -8.58
C THR A 155 -28.26 -3.81 -7.40
N ILE A 156 -28.10 -4.95 -6.72
CA ILE A 156 -27.06 -5.16 -5.69
C ILE A 156 -26.24 -6.37 -6.14
N THR A 157 -24.97 -6.14 -6.44
CA THR A 157 -24.09 -7.10 -7.12
C THR A 157 -23.14 -7.84 -6.18
N ASP A 158 -23.49 -7.96 -4.90
CA ASP A 158 -22.69 -8.68 -3.90
C ASP A 158 -23.59 -9.59 -3.05
N LYS A 159 -23.64 -10.88 -3.41
CA LYS A 159 -24.36 -11.91 -2.65
C LYS A 159 -23.37 -12.62 -1.73
N SER A 160 -22.95 -11.91 -0.69
CA SER A 160 -22.20 -12.49 0.39
C SER A 160 -23.01 -13.62 1.05
N TYR A 161 -22.48 -14.84 0.98
CA TYR A 161 -22.85 -16.00 1.80
C TYR A 161 -24.22 -16.66 1.60
N TYR A 162 -25.26 -15.96 1.11
CA TYR A 162 -26.62 -16.53 1.04
C TYR A 162 -27.41 -16.13 -0.21
N PRO A 163 -28.14 -17.08 -0.85
CA PRO A 163 -28.75 -16.85 -2.17
C PRO A 163 -29.93 -15.87 -2.18
N ASN A 164 -30.58 -15.65 -1.03
CA ASN A 164 -31.88 -14.96 -0.91
C ASN A 164 -31.83 -13.62 -0.14
N TYR A 165 -30.67 -13.17 0.34
CA TYR A 165 -30.55 -11.93 1.11
C TYR A 165 -29.17 -11.28 0.96
N TYR A 166 -29.12 -9.96 1.08
CA TYR A 166 -27.90 -9.16 1.00
C TYR A 166 -27.46 -8.77 2.42
N LEU A 167 -26.31 -9.28 2.87
CA LEU A 167 -25.81 -9.07 4.23
C LEU A 167 -24.37 -8.54 4.20
N PHE A 168 -24.19 -7.31 4.65
CA PHE A 168 -22.89 -6.65 4.67
C PHE A 168 -22.34 -6.62 6.09
N PHE A 169 -21.13 -7.16 6.26
CA PHE A 169 -20.40 -7.14 7.52
C PHE A 169 -19.29 -6.09 7.44
N PHE A 170 -19.23 -5.23 8.45
CA PHE A 170 -18.18 -4.23 8.60
C PHE A 170 -17.63 -4.26 10.01
N HIS A 171 -16.43 -3.73 10.20
CA HIS A 171 -15.88 -3.45 11.51
C HIS A 171 -16.09 -1.99 11.92
N GLN A 172 -16.34 -1.75 13.21
CA GLN A 172 -16.36 -0.39 13.72
C GLN A 172 -15.03 0.31 13.43
N GLY A 173 -15.10 1.52 12.88
CA GLY A 173 -13.92 2.34 12.55
C GLY A 173 -13.46 2.24 11.10
N GLU A 174 -14.05 1.36 10.27
CA GLU A 174 -13.80 1.37 8.83
C GLU A 174 -14.17 2.71 8.20
N LEU A 175 -13.31 3.18 7.29
CA LEU A 175 -13.47 4.44 6.58
C LEU A 175 -13.94 4.17 5.15
N GLU A 176 -15.09 4.74 4.78
CA GLU A 176 -15.64 4.72 3.42
C GLU A 176 -15.93 3.33 2.85
N VAL A 177 -16.84 2.58 3.49
CA VAL A 177 -17.29 1.27 3.00
C VAL A 177 -18.37 1.41 1.93
N GLN A 178 -18.29 0.59 0.89
CA GLN A 178 -19.20 0.64 -0.26
C GLN A 178 -20.22 -0.49 -0.22
N ILE A 179 -21.48 -0.14 -0.45
CA ILE A 179 -22.60 -1.06 -0.67
C ILE A 179 -23.05 -0.86 -2.11
N PRO A 180 -22.90 -1.87 -2.99
CA PRO A 180 -23.06 -1.71 -4.42
C PRO A 180 -24.54 -1.73 -4.84
N CYS A 181 -25.39 -0.93 -4.20
CA CYS A 181 -26.72 -0.63 -4.74
C CYS A 181 -26.61 0.42 -5.85
N LYS A 182 -26.77 -0.02 -7.10
CA LYS A 182 -26.58 0.83 -8.28
C LYS A 182 -27.86 0.95 -9.11
N PRO A 183 -28.13 2.11 -9.73
CA PRO A 183 -29.21 2.27 -10.68
C PRO A 183 -28.90 1.52 -11.97
N THR A 184 -29.92 0.94 -12.59
CA THR A 184 -29.82 0.22 -13.88
C THR A 184 -30.05 1.11 -15.09
N HIS A 185 -30.31 2.40 -14.87
CA HIS A 185 -30.49 3.43 -15.89
C HIS A 185 -30.15 4.81 -15.31
N PRO A 186 -29.55 5.75 -16.09
CA PRO A 186 -29.11 7.06 -15.58
C PRO A 186 -30.23 7.93 -14.99
N ASN A 187 -31.46 7.80 -15.51
CA ASN A 187 -32.64 8.51 -15.01
C ASN A 187 -33.32 7.85 -13.79
N VAL A 188 -32.75 6.78 -13.21
CA VAL A 188 -33.27 6.20 -11.96
C VAL A 188 -32.72 7.00 -10.79
N SER A 189 -33.61 7.61 -10.02
CA SER A 189 -33.28 8.18 -8.72
C SER A 189 -33.19 7.08 -7.66
N VAL A 190 -32.22 7.17 -6.75
CA VAL A 190 -31.99 6.18 -5.70
C VAL A 190 -32.15 6.84 -4.34
N SER A 191 -32.98 6.26 -3.49
CA SER A 191 -33.13 6.64 -2.08
C SER A 191 -32.75 5.50 -1.15
N LEU A 192 -32.36 5.85 0.08
CA LEU A 192 -31.99 4.89 1.12
C LEU A 192 -32.88 5.09 2.33
N VAL A 193 -33.54 4.02 2.79
CA VAL A 193 -34.41 4.08 3.97
C VAL A 193 -33.90 3.10 5.02
N HIS A 194 -33.73 3.57 6.26
CA HIS A 194 -33.46 2.72 7.42
C HIS A 194 -34.77 2.13 7.95
N VAL A 195 -34.78 0.83 8.26
CA VAL A 195 -35.95 0.10 8.72
C VAL A 195 -35.79 -0.24 10.19
N ASP A 196 -36.42 0.55 11.06
CA ASP A 196 -36.52 0.25 12.49
C ASP A 196 -37.51 -0.91 12.75
N GLN A 197 -37.30 -1.63 13.85
CA GLN A 197 -37.85 -2.95 14.23
C GLN A 197 -39.29 -3.31 13.75
N LEU A 198 -39.46 -4.62 13.49
CA LEU A 198 -40.68 -5.34 13.15
C LEU A 198 -41.95 -4.77 13.80
N ASN A 199 -42.89 -4.28 12.98
CA ASN A 199 -44.28 -3.89 13.27
C ASN A 199 -44.62 -2.39 13.40
N LYS A 200 -43.77 -1.46 12.99
CA LYS A 200 -44.23 -0.10 12.65
C LYS A 200 -44.11 0.14 11.16
N GLU A 201 -45.12 0.76 10.55
CA GLU A 201 -44.94 1.32 9.21
C GLU A 201 -43.75 2.28 9.24
N PRO A 202 -42.79 2.12 8.32
CA PRO A 202 -41.53 2.83 8.38
C PRO A 202 -41.79 4.34 8.26
N ASN A 203 -41.15 5.14 9.12
CA ASN A 203 -40.95 6.55 8.80
C ASN A 203 -40.27 6.58 7.42
N SER A 204 -40.93 7.22 6.45
CA SER A 204 -40.52 7.32 5.05
C SER A 204 -39.38 8.33 4.85
N ASP A 205 -38.51 8.49 5.85
CA ASP A 205 -37.47 9.50 5.84
C ASP A 205 -36.26 8.95 5.06
N ASP A 206 -35.95 9.60 3.94
CA ASP A 206 -34.81 9.24 3.10
C ASP A 206 -33.51 9.67 3.79
N VAL A 207 -32.72 8.68 4.20
CA VAL A 207 -31.45 8.83 4.90
C VAL A 207 -30.45 9.67 4.09
N LEU A 208 -30.54 9.66 2.75
CA LEU A 208 -29.66 10.46 1.90
C LEU A 208 -30.00 11.96 1.93
N THR A 209 -31.20 12.33 2.37
CA THR A 209 -31.67 13.73 2.39
C THR A 209 -31.35 14.47 3.69
N GLU A 210 -30.84 13.77 4.71
CA GLU A 210 -30.47 14.36 6.00
C GLU A 210 -29.22 15.25 5.89
N GLN A 211 -29.27 16.47 6.46
CA GLN A 211 -28.18 17.47 6.41
C GLN A 211 -26.84 16.98 7.00
N ASN A 212 -26.85 15.94 7.84
CA ASN A 212 -25.67 15.34 8.47
C ASN A 212 -25.53 13.83 8.15
N SER A 213 -26.11 13.36 7.04
CA SER A 213 -26.03 11.95 6.66
C SER A 213 -24.58 11.50 6.49
N LYS A 214 -24.25 10.33 7.06
CA LYS A 214 -22.95 9.65 6.85
C LYS A 214 -22.92 8.88 5.53
N TRP A 215 -24.06 8.75 4.86
CA TRP A 215 -24.22 8.03 3.62
C TRP A 215 -24.06 8.97 2.42
N PHE A 216 -23.33 8.52 1.41
CA PHE A 216 -23.11 9.21 0.14
C PHE A 216 -23.50 8.28 -0.99
N PHE A 217 -24.11 8.81 -2.05
CA PHE A 217 -24.49 8.04 -3.21
C PHE A 217 -23.79 8.55 -4.47
N GLU A 218 -23.13 7.64 -5.18
CA GLU A 218 -22.53 7.88 -6.49
C GLU A 218 -23.10 6.84 -7.46
N PRO A 219 -23.79 7.20 -8.56
CA PRO A 219 -24.48 6.25 -9.45
C PRO A 219 -23.61 5.08 -9.96
N GLU A 220 -22.31 5.31 -10.18
CA GLU A 220 -21.38 4.30 -10.71
C GLU A 220 -20.77 3.40 -9.62
N ARG A 221 -20.71 3.89 -8.37
CA ARG A 221 -20.13 3.18 -7.21
C ARG A 221 -21.18 2.56 -6.30
N GLY A 222 -22.37 3.14 -6.24
CA GLY A 222 -23.45 2.80 -5.32
C GLY A 222 -23.42 3.67 -4.07
N MET A 223 -23.78 3.09 -2.93
CA MET A 223 -23.84 3.77 -1.64
C MET A 223 -22.53 3.64 -0.88
N THR A 224 -22.09 4.70 -0.21
CA THR A 224 -20.87 4.74 0.60
C THR A 224 -21.20 5.22 2.00
N LEU A 225 -20.85 4.44 3.02
CA LEU A 225 -20.97 4.81 4.42
C LEU A 225 -19.62 5.30 4.95
N LYS A 226 -19.56 6.56 5.39
CA LYS A 226 -18.34 7.13 6.02
C LYS A 226 -18.37 6.92 7.54
N HIS A 227 -17.23 6.54 8.10
CA HIS A 227 -17.04 6.30 9.55
C HIS A 227 -18.05 5.29 10.09
N VAL A 228 -17.79 4.02 9.82
CA VAL A 228 -18.65 2.91 10.25
C VAL A 228 -18.70 2.82 11.76
N MET A 229 -19.91 2.94 12.32
CA MET A 229 -20.20 2.88 13.74
C MET A 229 -21.19 1.75 14.04
N ILE A 230 -21.19 1.25 15.27
CA ILE A 230 -22.05 0.13 15.67
C ILE A 230 -23.53 0.46 15.48
N ASN A 231 -23.92 1.72 15.68
CA ASN A 231 -25.27 2.21 15.44
C ASN A 231 -25.68 2.23 13.96
N ASN A 232 -24.77 1.97 13.01
CA ASN A 232 -25.13 1.76 11.62
C ASN A 232 -25.64 0.34 11.35
N THR A 233 -25.56 -0.57 12.33
CA THR A 233 -26.15 -1.90 12.24
C THR A 233 -27.67 -1.82 12.15
N GLY A 234 -28.24 -2.38 11.09
CA GLY A 234 -29.67 -2.26 10.84
C GLY A 234 -30.08 -2.83 9.50
N ASN A 235 -31.39 -2.79 9.24
CA ASN A 235 -31.97 -3.18 7.96
C ASN A 235 -32.20 -1.93 7.12
N TYR A 236 -31.87 -2.02 5.83
CA TYR A 236 -31.94 -0.91 4.90
C TYR A 236 -32.67 -1.32 3.63
N ARG A 237 -33.36 -0.37 3.01
CA ARG A 237 -33.96 -0.54 1.68
C ARG A 237 -33.36 0.48 0.72
N CYS A 238 -32.83 -0.02 -0.38
CA CYS A 238 -32.43 0.78 -1.51
C CYS A 238 -33.59 0.82 -2.50
N ILE A 239 -34.11 2.02 -2.78
CA ILE A 239 -35.30 2.21 -3.61
C ILE A 239 -34.90 2.99 -4.86
N GLY A 240 -35.10 2.38 -6.04
CA GLY A 240 -34.97 3.03 -7.33
C GLY A 240 -36.32 3.55 -7.81
N THR A 241 -36.39 4.81 -8.22
CA THR A 241 -37.61 5.43 -8.78
C THR A 241 -37.34 6.01 -10.16
N LYS A 242 -38.17 5.63 -11.13
CA LYS A 242 -38.17 6.17 -12.50
C LYS A 242 -39.61 6.21 -13.02
N ASP A 243 -40.06 7.36 -13.51
CA ASP A 243 -41.39 7.54 -14.11
C ASP A 243 -42.55 7.00 -13.23
N ASN A 244 -42.52 7.27 -11.92
CA ASN A 244 -43.45 6.75 -10.89
C ASN A 244 -43.46 5.23 -10.68
N VAL A 245 -42.57 4.48 -11.33
CA VAL A 245 -42.31 3.08 -11.01
C VAL A 245 -41.20 3.02 -9.97
N THR A 246 -41.43 2.26 -8.90
CA THR A 246 -40.46 2.05 -7.82
C THR A 246 -40.05 0.58 -7.78
N ASN A 247 -38.76 0.31 -7.59
CA ASN A 247 -38.23 -1.01 -7.30
C ASN A 247 -37.35 -0.92 -6.06
N GLU A 248 -37.51 -1.85 -5.11
CA GLU A 248 -36.71 -1.87 -3.90
C GLU A 248 -35.88 -3.15 -3.75
N LYS A 249 -34.71 -3.01 -3.15
CA LYS A 249 -33.85 -4.12 -2.71
C LYS A 249 -33.50 -3.92 -1.24
N GLN A 250 -33.78 -4.93 -0.42
CA GLN A 250 -33.50 -4.90 1.01
C GLN A 250 -32.13 -5.52 1.30
N PHE A 251 -31.36 -4.89 2.18
CA PHE A 251 -30.10 -5.42 2.68
C PHE A 251 -29.94 -5.14 4.18
N THR A 252 -29.09 -5.92 4.84
CA THR A 252 -28.77 -5.75 6.25
C THR A 252 -27.30 -5.37 6.39
N VAL A 253 -27.03 -4.37 7.22
CA VAL A 253 -25.68 -4.00 7.63
C VAL A 253 -25.46 -4.49 9.05
N SER A 254 -24.35 -5.17 9.29
CA SER A 254 -23.93 -5.66 10.60
C SER A 254 -22.52 -5.15 10.91
N VAL A 255 -22.40 -4.30 11.93
CA VAL A 255 -21.12 -3.72 12.33
C VAL A 255 -20.60 -4.42 13.58
N LYS A 256 -19.53 -5.19 13.43
CA LYS A 256 -18.84 -5.87 14.53
C LYS A 256 -18.08 -4.86 15.38
N GLY A 257 -18.30 -4.87 16.69
CA GLY A 257 -17.57 -4.00 17.62
C GLY A 257 -18.20 -3.86 19.00
N MET A 258 -17.60 -2.97 19.80
CA MET A 258 -18.09 -2.51 21.10
C MET A 258 -18.19 -0.99 21.17
N GLU A 259 -19.28 -0.45 21.71
CA GLU A 259 -19.45 0.97 22.06
C GLU A 259 -19.55 1.14 23.58
N LEU A 260 -18.93 2.19 24.12
CA LEU A 260 -19.02 2.56 25.53
C LEU A 260 -19.31 4.06 25.63
N GLU A 261 -20.42 4.41 26.26
CA GLU A 261 -20.96 5.77 26.34
C GLU A 261 -21.30 6.14 27.79
N ARG A 262 -21.11 7.41 28.17
CA ARG A 262 -21.65 7.99 29.42
C ARG A 262 -22.86 8.86 29.10
N ILE A 263 -23.96 8.62 29.79
CA ILE A 263 -25.15 9.47 29.70
C ILE A 263 -24.96 10.72 30.57
N GLY A 264 -25.21 11.91 30.01
CA GLY A 264 -25.15 13.20 30.71
C GLY A 264 -24.18 14.21 30.08
N ASP A 265 -24.01 15.38 30.72
CA ASP A 265 -23.24 16.50 30.16
C ASP A 265 -21.77 16.17 29.89
N SER A 266 -21.25 16.60 28.74
CA SER A 266 -19.87 16.36 28.28
C SER A 266 -18.78 16.85 29.25
N ASP A 267 -19.13 17.83 30.07
CA ASP A 267 -18.27 18.55 31.00
C ASP A 267 -17.97 17.79 32.32
N GLY A 268 -18.51 16.58 32.51
CA GLY A 268 -18.23 15.70 33.66
C GLY A 268 -19.23 15.85 34.83
N PRO A 269 -19.46 14.77 35.62
CA PRO A 269 -20.48 14.74 36.67
C PRO A 269 -20.10 15.57 37.90
N LEU A 270 -21.10 16.19 38.54
CA LEU A 270 -20.97 16.87 39.83
C LEU A 270 -20.93 15.84 40.98
N GLU A 271 -20.25 16.18 42.07
CA GLU A 271 -20.33 15.41 43.31
C GLU A 271 -21.80 15.29 43.78
N GLY A 272 -22.20 14.09 44.21
CA GLY A 272 -23.58 13.76 44.59
C GLY A 272 -24.51 13.33 43.44
N SER A 273 -24.09 13.47 42.18
CA SER A 273 -24.90 13.06 41.02
C SER A 273 -24.86 11.55 40.73
N ASN A 274 -25.83 11.08 39.93
CA ASN A 274 -25.86 9.70 39.42
C ASN A 274 -25.28 9.67 37.99
N VAL A 275 -24.52 8.63 37.66
CA VAL A 275 -23.91 8.46 36.32
C VAL A 275 -24.31 7.12 35.75
N THR A 276 -24.75 7.11 34.50
CA THR A 276 -25.04 5.88 33.76
C THR A 276 -24.04 5.69 32.64
N LEU A 277 -23.43 4.51 32.58
CA LEU A 277 -22.59 4.06 31.47
C LEU A 277 -23.35 3.00 30.68
N ILE A 278 -23.32 3.07 29.35
CA ILE A 278 -23.91 2.05 28.47
C ILE A 278 -22.80 1.42 27.64
N CYS A 279 -22.71 0.09 27.68
CA CYS A 279 -21.84 -0.71 26.83
C CYS A 279 -22.68 -1.55 25.86
N ARG A 280 -22.49 -1.37 24.55
CA ARG A 280 -23.19 -2.11 23.48
C ARG A 280 -22.21 -2.99 22.71
N THR A 281 -22.56 -4.23 22.41
CA THR A 281 -21.67 -5.18 21.72
C THR A 281 -22.39 -5.97 20.64
N ILE A 282 -21.76 -6.13 19.47
CA ILE A 282 -22.28 -6.92 18.33
C ILE A 282 -21.21 -7.88 17.83
N TYR A 283 -21.48 -9.19 17.90
CA TYR A 283 -20.56 -10.25 17.45
C TYR A 283 -21.28 -11.39 16.70
N PRO A 284 -21.36 -11.33 15.36
CA PRO A 284 -22.17 -12.27 14.57
C PRO A 284 -21.59 -13.70 14.45
N GLU A 285 -20.32 -13.94 14.78
CA GLU A 285 -19.60 -15.19 14.42
C GLU A 285 -19.33 -16.15 15.61
N VAL A 286 -19.63 -15.75 16.85
CA VAL A 286 -19.20 -16.52 18.03
C VAL A 286 -20.26 -17.55 18.41
N LYS A 287 -19.87 -18.84 18.47
CA LYS A 287 -20.75 -19.97 18.84
C LYS A 287 -21.36 -19.86 20.25
N PHE A 288 -20.80 -19.04 21.14
CA PHE A 288 -21.28 -18.76 22.50
C PHE A 288 -20.79 -17.38 22.98
N PRO A 289 -21.48 -16.27 22.66
CA PRO A 289 -21.10 -14.97 23.18
C PRO A 289 -21.45 -14.86 24.67
N ALA A 290 -20.49 -14.48 25.50
CA ALA A 290 -20.77 -14.08 26.88
C ALA A 290 -21.18 -12.61 26.91
N PRO A 291 -22.09 -12.19 27.82
CA PRO A 291 -22.38 -10.78 28.05
C PRO A 291 -21.09 -10.02 28.42
N PRO A 292 -21.01 -8.72 28.13
CA PRO A 292 -19.84 -7.92 28.48
C PRO A 292 -19.64 -7.85 30.00
N GLU A 293 -18.38 -7.94 30.43
CA GLU A 293 -17.95 -7.81 31.83
C GLU A 293 -17.46 -6.39 32.11
N TRP A 294 -17.79 -5.86 33.29
CA TRP A 294 -17.34 -4.54 33.72
C TRP A 294 -16.14 -4.63 34.67
N ALA A 295 -15.28 -3.64 34.61
CA ALA A 295 -14.16 -3.45 35.52
C ALA A 295 -13.96 -1.96 35.81
N TYR A 296 -13.31 -1.64 36.92
CA TYR A 296 -13.01 -0.26 37.31
C TYR A 296 -11.59 -0.15 37.83
N GLN A 297 -11.05 1.05 37.79
CA GLN A 297 -9.74 1.37 38.35
C GLN A 297 -9.89 2.32 39.53
N ILE A 298 -9.19 2.01 40.62
CA ILE A 298 -9.12 2.86 41.81
C ILE A 298 -8.03 3.91 41.57
N ASN A 299 -8.33 5.19 41.84
CA ASN A 299 -7.34 6.26 41.75
C ASN A 299 -6.09 5.88 42.56
N ASN A 300 -4.90 5.98 41.95
CA ASN A 300 -3.56 5.73 42.51
C ASN A 300 -3.01 4.29 42.58
N THR A 301 -3.69 3.26 42.06
CA THR A 301 -3.14 1.87 42.13
C THR A 301 -2.66 1.30 40.80
N GLY A 302 -3.01 1.91 39.66
CA GLY A 302 -2.68 1.37 38.32
C GLY A 302 -3.35 0.02 38.00
N ARG A 303 -4.10 -0.58 38.93
CA ARG A 303 -4.63 -1.93 38.85
C ARG A 303 -6.13 -1.92 38.58
N LEU A 304 -6.54 -2.69 37.58
CA LEU A 304 -7.93 -2.83 37.17
C LEU A 304 -8.62 -3.94 37.99
N HIS A 305 -9.82 -3.65 38.50
CA HIS A 305 -10.62 -4.55 39.32
C HIS A 305 -11.90 -4.95 38.56
N VAL A 306 -12.05 -6.24 38.25
CA VAL A 306 -13.26 -6.79 37.60
C VAL A 306 -14.43 -6.77 38.59
N ILE A 307 -15.58 -6.27 38.15
CA ILE A 307 -16.81 -6.21 38.95
C ILE A 307 -17.48 -7.59 38.91
N ASN A 308 -17.71 -8.16 40.09
CA ASN A 308 -18.57 -9.33 40.21
C ASN A 308 -20.04 -8.88 40.22
N GLU A 309 -20.79 -9.16 39.15
CA GLU A 309 -22.21 -8.76 39.04
C GLU A 309 -23.11 -9.37 40.13
N ALA A 310 -22.74 -10.51 40.71
CA ALA A 310 -23.47 -11.11 41.83
C ALA A 310 -23.22 -10.40 43.18
N SER A 311 -22.17 -9.58 43.27
CA SER A 311 -21.81 -8.81 44.45
C SER A 311 -21.05 -7.52 44.05
N PRO A 312 -21.75 -6.53 43.47
CA PRO A 312 -21.10 -5.31 42.98
C PRO A 312 -20.65 -4.41 44.15
N PRO A 313 -19.60 -3.58 43.96
CA PRO A 313 -19.20 -2.57 44.94
C PRO A 313 -20.33 -1.61 45.29
N LYS A 314 -20.30 -1.07 46.52
CA LYS A 314 -21.33 -0.15 47.02
C LYS A 314 -21.49 1.05 46.08
N GLY A 315 -22.72 1.30 45.64
CA GLY A 315 -23.08 2.40 44.74
C GLY A 315 -23.10 2.04 43.25
N ILE A 316 -22.79 0.79 42.87
CA ILE A 316 -22.84 0.30 41.49
C ILE A 316 -24.02 -0.65 41.28
N GLN A 317 -24.79 -0.45 40.20
CA GLN A 317 -25.77 -1.42 39.69
C GLN A 317 -25.50 -1.72 38.22
N ILE A 318 -25.58 -2.99 37.80
CA ILE A 318 -25.38 -3.41 36.41
C ILE A 318 -26.65 -4.11 35.91
N THR A 319 -27.13 -3.74 34.73
CA THR A 319 -28.25 -4.40 34.05
C THR A 319 -27.84 -4.76 32.62
N THR A 320 -27.92 -6.04 32.24
CA THR A 320 -27.56 -6.50 30.89
C THR A 320 -28.79 -7.04 30.17
N ARG A 321 -29.08 -6.50 28.98
CA ARG A 321 -30.13 -6.97 28.06
C ARG A 321 -29.51 -7.78 26.93
N ASP A 322 -30.04 -8.97 26.72
CA ASP A 322 -29.65 -9.88 25.65
C ASP A 322 -30.70 -9.85 24.53
N TYR A 323 -30.28 -9.46 23.33
CA TYR A 323 -31.10 -9.44 22.12
C TYR A 323 -30.77 -10.58 21.14
N SER A 324 -29.88 -11.52 21.51
CA SER A 324 -29.40 -12.65 20.68
C SER A 324 -30.51 -13.58 20.15
N ASN A 325 -31.70 -13.52 20.74
CA ASN A 325 -32.85 -14.34 20.36
C ASN A 325 -33.88 -13.62 19.46
N GLN A 326 -33.68 -12.35 19.11
CA GLN A 326 -34.55 -11.67 18.15
C GLN A 326 -34.19 -12.11 16.72
N ARG A 327 -35.14 -12.74 16.03
CA ARG A 327 -34.99 -13.06 14.60
C ARG A 327 -35.12 -11.77 13.80
N ASN A 328 -34.04 -11.34 13.14
CA ASN A 328 -34.17 -10.39 12.03
C ASN A 328 -34.91 -11.06 10.87
N THR A 329 -35.56 -10.26 10.02
CA THR A 329 -36.39 -10.66 8.87
C THR A 329 -35.66 -11.44 7.75
N GLY A 330 -34.54 -12.09 8.05
CA GLY A 330 -33.75 -12.95 7.16
C GLY A 330 -33.21 -14.23 7.81
N GLY A 331 -33.65 -14.58 9.03
CA GLY A 331 -33.27 -15.85 9.68
C GLY A 331 -31.87 -15.92 10.30
N PHE A 332 -31.09 -14.83 10.24
CA PHE A 332 -29.78 -14.71 10.87
C PHE A 332 -29.89 -14.27 12.34
N LYS A 333 -29.17 -14.93 13.27
CA LYS A 333 -29.11 -14.55 14.68
C LYS A 333 -28.00 -13.52 14.90
N LEU A 334 -28.37 -12.30 15.28
CA LEU A 334 -27.41 -11.27 15.65
C LEU A 334 -27.19 -11.30 17.17
N ASN A 335 -25.97 -11.58 17.62
CA ASN A 335 -25.65 -11.53 19.05
C ASN A 335 -25.39 -10.07 19.47
N TYR A 336 -26.44 -9.41 19.96
CA TYR A 336 -26.41 -8.03 20.45
C TYR A 336 -26.65 -7.98 21.97
N TYR A 337 -25.72 -7.39 22.71
CA TYR A 337 -25.87 -7.14 24.14
C TYR A 337 -25.81 -5.64 24.44
N GLU A 338 -26.68 -5.18 25.33
CA GLU A 338 -26.63 -3.85 25.92
C GLU A 338 -26.51 -3.98 27.44
N SER A 339 -25.37 -3.60 28.01
CA SER A 339 -25.14 -3.60 29.45
C SER A 339 -25.06 -2.17 29.97
N ARG A 340 -25.78 -1.86 31.04
CA ARG A 340 -25.87 -0.53 31.66
C ARG A 340 -25.32 -0.60 33.07
N LEU A 341 -24.35 0.27 33.38
CA LEU A 341 -23.78 0.44 34.71
C LEU A 341 -24.22 1.78 35.29
N GLU A 342 -24.96 1.75 36.39
CA GLU A 342 -25.45 2.91 37.12
C GLU A 342 -24.63 3.13 38.40
N LEU A 343 -24.13 4.34 38.56
CA LEU A 343 -23.41 4.83 39.73
C LEU A 343 -24.33 5.77 40.52
N THR A 344 -24.46 5.53 41.81
CA THR A 344 -25.30 6.34 42.72
C THR A 344 -24.45 7.03 43.78
N ALA A 345 -24.78 8.29 44.09
CA ALA A 345 -24.12 9.10 45.13
C ALA A 345 -22.58 9.18 45.00
N ILE A 346 -22.12 9.68 43.85
CA ILE A 346 -20.70 9.76 43.49
C ILE A 346 -19.97 10.82 44.34
N THR A 347 -18.76 10.52 44.82
CA THR A 347 -17.90 11.41 45.63
C THR A 347 -16.52 11.54 44.99
N ARG A 348 -15.69 12.50 45.40
CA ARG A 348 -14.29 12.63 44.90
C ARG A 348 -13.45 11.34 44.94
N ASN A 349 -13.77 10.43 45.85
CA ASN A 349 -13.07 9.16 46.03
C ASN A 349 -13.67 8.02 45.20
N THR A 350 -14.77 8.26 44.49
CA THR A 350 -15.40 7.29 43.59
C THR A 350 -14.51 7.04 42.38
N PHE A 351 -14.57 5.83 41.84
CA PHE A 351 -13.79 5.40 40.69
C PHE A 351 -14.08 6.30 39.48
N THR A 352 -13.02 6.75 38.80
CA THR A 352 -13.10 7.69 37.67
C THR A 352 -12.94 7.01 36.33
N THR A 353 -12.42 5.76 36.32
CA THR A 353 -12.10 5.00 35.13
C THR A 353 -12.81 3.65 35.18
N PHE A 354 -13.64 3.39 34.17
CA PHE A 354 -14.39 2.16 33.99
C PHE A 354 -14.03 1.52 32.66
N GLN A 355 -14.05 0.20 32.64
CA GLN A 355 -13.72 -0.60 31.48
C GLN A 355 -14.85 -1.62 31.24
N CYS A 356 -15.31 -1.71 30.01
CA CYS A 356 -16.22 -2.75 29.53
C CYS A 356 -15.43 -3.70 28.64
N LYS A 357 -15.52 -5.01 28.90
CA LYS A 357 -14.81 -6.07 28.16
C LYS A 357 -15.82 -7.06 27.62
N ALA A 358 -15.77 -7.36 26.33
CA ALA A 358 -16.60 -8.39 25.71
C ALA A 358 -15.72 -9.48 25.13
N ASN A 359 -16.25 -10.70 25.13
CA ASN A 359 -15.59 -11.96 24.74
C ASN A 359 -14.64 -12.52 25.83
N ARG A 360 -14.85 -13.80 26.19
CA ARG A 360 -14.11 -14.51 27.26
C ARG A 360 -12.87 -15.26 26.75
N ASP A 361 -12.76 -15.48 25.44
CA ASP A 361 -11.59 -16.10 24.80
C ASP A 361 -10.68 -15.04 24.13
N LYS A 362 -9.49 -15.47 23.68
CA LYS A 362 -8.27 -14.71 23.30
C LYS A 362 -8.40 -13.46 22.38
N ASP A 363 -9.61 -13.09 21.95
CA ASP A 363 -9.94 -11.88 21.19
C ASP A 363 -10.90 -10.97 22.01
N ALA A 364 -10.50 -10.59 23.22
CA ALA A 364 -11.33 -9.80 24.12
C ALA A 364 -11.28 -8.30 23.80
N VAL A 365 -12.35 -7.78 23.21
CA VAL A 365 -12.46 -6.35 22.88
C VAL A 365 -12.82 -5.58 24.14
N THR A 366 -12.11 -4.50 24.38
CA THR A 366 -12.20 -3.76 25.64
C THR A 366 -12.27 -2.26 25.37
N LYS A 367 -13.25 -1.57 25.95
CA LYS A 367 -13.33 -0.10 25.94
C LYS A 367 -13.27 0.48 27.33
N THR A 368 -12.58 1.61 27.45
CA THR A 368 -12.38 2.31 28.71
C THR A 368 -12.96 3.72 28.60
N ILE A 369 -13.65 4.15 29.65
CA ILE A 369 -14.15 5.52 29.80
C ILE A 369 -13.64 6.10 31.12
N SER A 370 -13.10 7.31 31.06
CA SER A 370 -12.58 8.03 32.21
C SER A 370 -13.22 9.41 32.31
N PHE A 371 -13.62 9.83 33.51
CA PHE A 371 -14.19 11.15 33.76
C PHE A 371 -13.78 11.70 35.13
N LEU A 372 -13.67 13.03 35.23
CA LEU A 372 -13.37 13.74 36.48
C LEU A 372 -14.67 14.22 37.13
N ILE A 373 -14.70 14.19 38.48
CA ILE A 373 -15.84 14.62 39.29
C ILE A 373 -15.59 16.07 39.73
N LYS A 374 -16.60 16.93 39.54
CA LYS A 374 -16.53 18.37 39.88
C LYS A 374 -17.13 18.66 41.26
N ASP A 375 -16.58 19.64 41.96
CA ASP A 375 -17.10 20.11 43.25
C ASP A 375 -18.39 20.93 43.08
N GLU A 376 -19.29 20.84 44.06
CA GLU A 376 -20.23 21.93 44.30
C GLU A 376 -19.43 23.20 44.63
N LEU A 377 -19.46 24.19 43.73
CA LEU A 377 -19.10 25.55 44.11
C LEU A 377 -20.12 26.03 45.14
N HIS A 378 -19.75 25.98 46.41
CA HIS A 378 -20.40 26.79 47.43
C HIS A 378 -20.13 28.25 47.09
N ASP A 379 -21.12 28.91 46.48
CA ASP A 379 -21.14 30.36 46.33
C ASP A 379 -21.72 30.95 47.63
N PRO A 380 -20.92 31.64 48.48
CA PRO A 380 -21.41 32.21 49.72
C PRO A 380 -21.98 33.61 49.43
N LEU A 381 -23.08 33.69 48.68
CA LEU A 381 -23.77 34.97 48.43
C LEU A 381 -25.26 34.75 48.12
N SER A 382 -25.97 34.15 49.08
CA SER A 382 -27.44 34.05 49.05
C SER A 382 -28.09 34.62 50.32
N SER A 383 -27.45 35.59 50.98
CA SER A 383 -28.05 36.30 52.10
C SER A 383 -27.54 37.73 52.24
N LEU A 384 -27.81 38.60 51.26
CA LEU A 384 -27.98 40.02 51.56
C LEU A 384 -28.69 40.75 50.41
N GLY A 385 -29.81 41.40 50.72
CA GLY A 385 -30.25 42.57 49.98
C GLY A 385 -31.42 42.42 49.02
N GLN A 386 -32.59 42.00 49.51
CA GLN A 386 -33.78 42.78 49.15
C GLN A 386 -33.70 44.12 49.89
N LEU A 387 -34.06 45.20 49.20
CA LEU A 387 -34.02 46.62 49.59
C LEU A 387 -32.68 47.31 49.29
N ASN A 388 -32.54 47.93 48.11
CA ASN A 388 -33.03 49.29 47.97
C ASN A 388 -33.02 49.76 46.51
N GLU A 389 -34.03 50.57 46.24
CA GLU A 389 -34.36 51.20 44.98
C GLU A 389 -33.34 52.28 44.54
N ARG A 390 -33.27 52.47 43.22
CA ARG A 390 -32.86 53.70 42.50
C ARG A 390 -31.36 54.00 42.42
N ARG A 391 -30.85 53.84 41.19
CA ARG A 391 -30.23 54.89 40.35
C ARG A 391 -28.91 54.43 39.69
N THR A 392 -28.98 53.71 38.55
CA THR A 392 -27.84 53.59 37.62
C THR A 392 -28.26 52.99 36.26
N GLU A 393 -28.95 53.76 35.42
CA GLU A 393 -29.29 53.34 34.03
C GLU A 393 -28.29 53.83 32.97
N GLY A 394 -27.20 54.51 33.33
CA GLY A 394 -26.20 55.00 32.36
C GLY A 394 -24.92 54.16 32.23
N ILE A 395 -24.50 53.49 33.31
CA ILE A 395 -23.16 52.88 33.39
C ILE A 395 -23.18 51.40 32.97
N ALA A 396 -24.28 50.69 33.25
CA ALA A 396 -24.43 49.27 32.93
C ALA A 396 -24.46 49.00 31.40
N THR A 397 -25.06 49.91 30.63
CA THR A 397 -25.19 49.80 29.16
C THR A 397 -23.84 49.98 28.45
N ILE A 398 -23.00 50.88 28.97
CA ILE A 398 -21.64 51.11 28.44
C ILE A 398 -20.74 49.93 28.82
N ALA A 399 -20.83 49.42 30.05
CA ALA A 399 -20.09 48.23 30.47
C ALA A 399 -20.47 46.98 29.67
N PHE A 400 -21.77 46.78 29.38
CA PHE A 400 -22.26 45.65 28.59
C PHE A 400 -21.81 45.71 27.13
N SER A 401 -21.83 46.90 26.51
CA SER A 401 -21.35 47.08 25.14
C SER A 401 -19.83 46.90 25.00
N VAL A 402 -19.04 47.36 25.98
CA VAL A 402 -17.59 47.12 26.01
C VAL A 402 -17.27 45.63 26.22
N CYS A 403 -17.97 44.95 27.12
CA CYS A 403 -17.81 43.49 27.30
C CYS A 403 -18.17 42.72 26.04
N MET A 404 -19.29 43.05 25.38
CA MET A 404 -19.68 42.42 24.12
C MET A 404 -18.66 42.64 23.00
N ALA A 405 -18.07 43.84 22.90
CA ALA A 405 -17.00 44.11 21.94
C ALA A 405 -15.73 43.29 22.23
N ILE A 406 -15.36 43.13 23.51
CA ILE A 406 -14.22 42.29 23.92
C ILE A 406 -14.49 40.81 23.60
N PHE A 407 -15.70 40.30 23.87
CA PHE A 407 -16.07 38.93 23.50
C PHE A 407 -16.09 38.71 21.98
N LEU A 408 -16.51 39.71 21.20
CA LEU A 408 -16.45 39.65 19.74
C LEU A 408 -15.00 39.63 19.23
N VAL A 409 -14.11 40.45 19.79
CA VAL A 409 -12.68 40.46 19.42
C VAL A 409 -11.98 39.17 19.84
N LEU A 410 -12.30 38.64 21.02
CA LEU A 410 -11.80 37.34 21.48
C LEU A 410 -12.36 36.20 20.63
N GLY A 411 -13.63 36.24 20.28
CA GLY A 411 -14.29 35.27 19.39
C GLY A 411 -13.65 35.27 18.01
N ILE A 412 -13.45 36.45 17.40
CA ILE A 412 -12.74 36.59 16.12
C ILE A 412 -11.28 36.14 16.27
N GLY A 413 -10.59 36.47 17.36
CA GLY A 413 -9.22 36.02 17.63
C GLY A 413 -9.11 34.50 17.76
N ILE A 414 -10.08 33.86 18.43
CA ILE A 414 -10.18 32.41 18.55
C ILE A 414 -10.54 31.79 17.20
N SER A 415 -11.49 32.34 16.44
CA SER A 415 -11.86 31.85 15.11
C SER A 415 -10.71 32.00 14.11
N VAL A 416 -9.94 33.09 14.16
CA VAL A 416 -8.74 33.31 13.36
C VAL A 416 -7.64 32.33 13.79
N LYS A 417 -7.45 32.13 15.09
CA LYS A 417 -6.52 31.12 15.62
C LYS A 417 -6.91 29.71 15.18
N LEU A 418 -8.18 29.32 15.31
CA LEU A 418 -8.70 28.03 14.86
C LEU A 418 -8.62 27.89 13.34
N TYR A 419 -8.81 28.96 12.58
CA TYR A 419 -8.62 28.98 11.12
C TYR A 419 -7.13 28.80 10.74
N PHE A 420 -6.21 29.46 11.44
CA PHE A 420 -4.77 29.29 11.24
C PHE A 420 -4.25 27.94 11.74
N ASP A 421 -4.79 27.40 12.84
CA ASP A 421 -4.45 26.08 13.39
C ASP A 421 -4.98 24.96 12.49
N LYS A 422 -6.20 25.12 11.92
CA LYS A 422 -6.73 24.21 10.88
C LYS A 422 -5.91 24.25 9.59
N LYS A 423 -5.19 25.36 9.32
CA LYS A 423 -4.28 25.54 8.17
C LYS A 423 -2.82 25.16 8.49
N ARG A 424 -2.43 25.06 9.77
CA ARG A 424 -1.10 24.61 10.24
C ARG A 424 -1.19 23.19 10.82
N LYS A 425 -1.21 22.17 9.94
CA LYS A 425 -0.83 20.79 10.31
C LYS A 425 0.68 20.73 10.60
N VAL A 426 1.16 21.38 11.66
CA VAL A 426 2.53 21.18 12.16
C VAL A 426 2.46 19.97 13.09
N ILE A 427 3.19 18.89 12.78
CA ILE A 427 3.26 17.72 13.65
C ILE A 427 4.15 18.08 14.84
N PRO A 428 3.60 18.28 16.06
CA PRO A 428 4.42 18.62 17.22
C PRO A 428 5.31 17.42 17.57
N GLY A 429 6.59 17.65 17.88
CA GLY A 429 7.49 16.60 18.40
C GLY A 429 8.43 15.94 17.38
N VAL A 430 8.14 15.96 16.07
CA VAL A 430 8.98 15.26 15.05
C VAL A 430 10.42 15.78 15.00
N LYS A 431 10.64 17.08 15.28
CA LYS A 431 11.99 17.66 15.32
C LYS A 431 12.84 17.07 16.46
N LYS A 432 12.22 16.72 17.59
CA LYS A 432 12.87 16.08 18.73
C LYS A 432 13.38 14.68 18.38
N LEU A 433 12.71 13.99 17.44
CA LEU A 433 13.13 12.67 16.97
C LEU A 433 14.47 12.70 16.24
N LEU A 434 14.94 13.84 15.71
CA LEU A 434 16.25 13.94 15.06
C LEU A 434 17.41 14.14 16.05
N GLU A 435 17.14 14.54 17.29
CA GLU A 435 18.18 15.00 18.24
C GLU A 435 18.94 13.83 18.89
N GLY A 436 18.29 12.69 19.14
CA GLY A 436 18.90 11.48 19.70
C GLY A 436 19.51 11.66 21.11
N ASN A 437 20.00 10.57 21.69
CA ASN A 437 20.77 10.58 22.95
C ASN A 437 21.81 9.46 22.97
N VAL A 438 23.01 9.75 22.46
CA VAL A 438 24.11 8.77 22.30
C VAL A 438 24.58 8.17 23.63
N ARG A 439 24.39 8.87 24.77
CA ARG A 439 24.87 8.43 26.08
C ARG A 439 24.12 7.23 26.65
N GLU A 440 22.92 6.96 26.13
CA GLU A 440 22.06 5.86 26.59
C GLU A 440 22.15 4.62 25.68
N ILE A 441 22.98 4.65 24.64
CA ILE A 441 23.13 3.52 23.71
C ILE A 441 23.80 2.33 24.40
N ASN A 442 23.08 1.22 24.42
CA ASN A 442 23.58 -0.06 24.91
C ASN A 442 24.21 -0.87 23.76
N ASN A 443 25.53 -1.01 23.78
CA ASN A 443 26.30 -1.76 22.78
C ASN A 443 25.98 -3.26 22.72
N LYS A 444 25.22 -3.82 23.66
CA LYS A 444 24.80 -5.23 23.67
C LYS A 444 23.50 -5.48 22.91
N LEU A 445 22.72 -4.45 22.63
CA LEU A 445 21.47 -4.56 21.88
C LEU A 445 21.72 -4.18 20.40
N PRO A 446 20.93 -4.73 19.46
CA PRO A 446 20.93 -4.28 18.07
C PRO A 446 20.68 -2.77 17.94
N ILE A 447 21.22 -2.16 16.89
CA ILE A 447 21.14 -0.70 16.71
C ILE A 447 19.77 -0.27 16.20
N ASP A 448 19.10 -1.11 15.43
CA ASP A 448 17.72 -0.93 14.97
C ASP A 448 16.74 -0.80 16.16
N GLU A 449 16.99 -1.49 17.27
CA GLU A 449 16.22 -1.38 18.53
C GLU A 449 16.39 -0.04 19.25
N GLN A 450 17.45 0.71 18.91
CA GLN A 450 17.86 1.93 19.60
C GLN A 450 17.92 3.13 18.66
N THR A 451 17.20 3.08 17.54
CA THR A 451 17.20 4.14 16.51
C THR A 451 16.75 5.50 17.04
N GLU A 452 15.92 5.53 18.08
CA GLU A 452 15.50 6.77 18.73
C GLU A 452 16.67 7.51 19.40
N LEU A 453 17.67 6.76 19.87
CA LEU A 453 18.87 7.28 20.53
C LEU A 453 19.94 7.76 19.53
N LEU A 454 19.88 7.33 18.26
CA LEU A 454 20.81 7.79 17.23
C LEU A 454 20.53 9.25 16.83
N PRO A 455 21.52 10.15 16.81
CA PRO A 455 21.34 11.52 16.37
C PRO A 455 21.42 11.64 14.84
N TYR A 456 20.68 12.59 14.26
CA TYR A 456 20.86 12.97 12.86
C TYR A 456 22.11 13.83 12.68
N ASP A 457 23.03 13.37 11.82
CA ASP A 457 24.23 14.11 11.47
C ASP A 457 23.95 15.11 10.33
N LYS A 458 24.01 16.40 10.67
CA LYS A 458 23.74 17.52 9.75
C LYS A 458 24.68 17.56 8.54
N ARG A 459 25.80 16.84 8.54
CA ARG A 459 26.71 16.74 7.37
C ARG A 459 26.05 16.09 6.16
N TRP A 460 24.99 15.32 6.38
CA TRP A 460 24.15 14.70 5.35
C TRP A 460 23.07 15.63 4.80
N GLU A 461 22.88 16.84 5.37
CA GLU A 461 21.86 17.76 4.90
C GLU A 461 22.16 18.27 3.48
N PHE A 462 21.23 18.01 2.56
CA PHE A 462 21.31 18.44 1.17
C PHE A 462 20.37 19.63 0.91
N PRO A 463 20.81 20.68 0.17
CA PRO A 463 19.95 21.79 -0.20
C PRO A 463 18.84 21.36 -1.16
N ARG A 464 17.58 21.41 -0.69
CA ARG A 464 16.38 21.04 -1.47
C ARG A 464 16.26 21.72 -2.84
N ASN A 465 16.79 22.93 -3.01
CA ASN A 465 16.78 23.68 -4.28
C ASN A 465 17.73 23.10 -5.34
N ARG A 466 18.65 22.22 -4.96
CA ARG A 466 19.57 21.50 -5.86
C ARG A 466 19.10 20.08 -6.16
N LEU A 467 17.85 19.77 -5.83
CA LEU A 467 17.23 18.45 -6.03
C LEU A 467 15.99 18.60 -6.91
N THR A 468 16.05 18.03 -8.10
CA THR A 468 14.94 18.01 -9.06
C THR A 468 14.31 16.62 -9.05
N LEU A 469 13.05 16.52 -8.61
CA LEU A 469 12.33 15.24 -8.56
C LEU A 469 11.73 14.93 -9.94
N GLY A 470 11.87 13.69 -10.40
CA GLY A 470 11.39 13.19 -11.68
C GLY A 470 10.34 12.08 -11.50
N ILE A 471 10.44 11.04 -12.34
CA ILE A 471 9.48 9.93 -12.38
C ILE A 471 9.42 9.13 -11.09
N GLN A 472 8.26 8.56 -10.80
CA GLN A 472 8.09 7.65 -9.67
C GLN A 472 8.71 6.30 -10.02
N LEU A 473 9.70 5.88 -9.23
CA LEU A 473 10.35 4.58 -9.40
C LEU A 473 9.57 3.47 -8.72
N GLY A 474 8.93 3.74 -7.58
CA GLY A 474 8.10 2.75 -6.89
C GLY A 474 7.30 3.32 -5.74
N THR A 475 6.25 2.62 -5.32
CA THR A 475 5.40 3.00 -4.20
C THR A 475 5.13 1.82 -3.27
N GLY A 476 5.36 2.01 -1.98
CA GLY A 476 5.16 1.00 -0.93
C GLY A 476 4.22 1.51 0.15
N CYS A 477 3.89 0.67 1.14
CA CYS A 477 2.89 0.97 2.17
C CYS A 477 3.15 2.28 2.95
N PHE A 478 4.41 2.71 3.06
CA PHE A 478 4.81 3.83 3.92
C PHE A 478 5.34 5.04 3.14
N GLY A 479 5.51 4.93 1.83
CA GLY A 479 6.16 5.98 1.05
C GLY A 479 6.14 5.75 -0.45
N ARG A 480 6.87 6.63 -1.13
CA ARG A 480 7.20 6.51 -2.54
C ARG A 480 8.69 6.80 -2.74
N VAL A 481 9.25 6.19 -3.76
CA VAL A 481 10.60 6.43 -4.25
C VAL A 481 10.48 7.06 -5.63
N VAL A 482 11.20 8.15 -5.85
CA VAL A 482 11.23 8.84 -7.15
C VAL A 482 12.67 8.94 -7.66
N LYS A 483 12.84 8.90 -8.97
CA LYS A 483 14.08 9.27 -9.65
C LYS A 483 14.25 10.77 -9.48
N ALA A 484 15.48 11.23 -9.28
CA ALA A 484 15.76 12.65 -9.14
C ALA A 484 17.17 12.97 -9.66
N GLU A 485 17.39 14.23 -9.94
CA GLU A 485 18.69 14.79 -10.29
C GLU A 485 19.18 15.66 -9.13
N ALA A 486 20.38 15.39 -8.64
CA ALA A 486 21.01 16.13 -7.56
C ALA A 486 22.25 16.87 -8.06
N VAL A 487 22.25 18.19 -7.89
CA VAL A 487 23.36 19.05 -8.34
C VAL A 487 24.40 19.21 -7.22
N GLY A 488 25.64 18.78 -7.49
CA GLY A 488 26.76 18.89 -6.55
C GLY A 488 26.53 18.12 -5.24
N ILE A 489 26.05 16.87 -5.36
CA ILE A 489 25.95 15.95 -4.23
C ILE A 489 27.33 15.39 -3.88
N LYS A 490 27.61 15.22 -2.58
CA LYS A 490 28.93 14.78 -2.11
C LYS A 490 29.25 13.37 -2.64
N GLY A 491 30.51 13.11 -2.96
CA GLY A 491 30.96 11.80 -3.45
C GLY A 491 30.58 11.52 -4.91
N SER A 492 30.40 12.57 -5.72
CA SER A 492 30.17 12.46 -7.15
C SER A 492 31.11 13.40 -7.90
N ASP A 493 31.73 12.88 -8.96
CA ASP A 493 32.50 13.67 -9.94
C ASP A 493 31.58 14.43 -10.91
N GLU A 494 30.29 14.08 -10.94
CA GLU A 494 29.30 14.65 -11.83
C GLU A 494 28.71 15.93 -11.21
N ILE A 495 28.57 16.96 -12.05
CA ILE A 495 27.88 18.19 -11.66
C ILE A 495 26.41 17.89 -11.31
N VAL A 496 25.80 16.95 -12.03
CA VAL A 496 24.43 16.48 -11.85
C VAL A 496 24.47 14.96 -11.78
N LYS A 497 24.09 14.39 -10.64
CA LYS A 497 24.01 12.94 -10.44
C LYS A 497 22.56 12.48 -10.40
N THR A 498 22.26 11.37 -11.07
CA THR A 498 20.96 10.69 -10.93
C THR A 498 20.91 9.94 -9.60
N VAL A 499 19.86 10.17 -8.82
CA VAL A 499 19.67 9.63 -7.48
C VAL A 499 18.24 9.11 -7.29
N ALA A 500 18.04 8.24 -6.30
CA ALA A 500 16.70 7.84 -5.86
C ALA A 500 16.35 8.60 -4.58
N VAL A 501 15.11 9.09 -4.48
CA VAL A 501 14.64 9.88 -3.34
C VAL A 501 13.44 9.19 -2.71
N LYS A 502 13.61 8.74 -1.46
CA LYS A 502 12.54 8.13 -0.63
C LYS A 502 11.83 9.22 0.17
N MET A 503 10.50 9.20 0.16
CA MET A 503 9.65 10.16 0.85
C MET A 503 8.29 9.55 1.24
N VAL A 504 7.61 10.14 2.22
CA VAL A 504 6.25 9.69 2.62
C VAL A 504 5.20 10.04 1.55
N ARG A 505 4.17 9.20 1.39
CA ARG A 505 3.05 9.46 0.44
C ARG A 505 2.18 10.63 0.91
N SER A 506 1.89 10.68 2.21
CA SER A 506 1.11 11.74 2.85
C SER A 506 1.89 12.32 4.01
N GLN A 507 1.99 13.65 4.03
CA GLN A 507 2.65 14.41 5.09
C GLN A 507 1.91 14.33 6.43
N SER A 508 0.69 13.76 6.46
CA SER A 508 -0.08 13.53 7.70
C SER A 508 0.16 12.18 8.36
N ASN A 509 0.91 11.26 7.72
CA ASN A 509 1.19 9.94 8.27
C ASN A 509 2.44 10.00 9.17
N VAL A 510 2.23 10.15 10.48
CA VAL A 510 3.30 10.29 11.49
C VAL A 510 4.11 8.99 11.60
N ALA A 511 3.45 7.82 11.62
CA ALA A 511 4.13 6.53 11.72
C ALA A 511 5.07 6.27 10.53
N ALA A 512 4.63 6.60 9.31
CA ALA A 512 5.47 6.53 8.12
C ALA A 512 6.66 7.50 8.18
N MET A 513 6.45 8.70 8.74
CA MET A 513 7.53 9.67 8.97
C MET A 513 8.55 9.15 9.98
N GLU A 514 8.11 8.54 11.09
CA GLU A 514 9.00 7.95 12.08
C GLU A 514 9.82 6.79 11.51
N ALA A 515 9.20 5.90 10.75
CA ALA A 515 9.89 4.80 10.06
C ALA A 515 10.97 5.34 9.11
N LEU A 516 10.65 6.39 8.33
CA LEU A 516 11.61 7.04 7.43
C LEU A 516 12.75 7.72 8.20
N ILE A 517 12.49 8.33 9.36
CA ILE A 517 13.54 8.90 10.23
C ILE A 517 14.44 7.80 10.79
N SER A 518 13.87 6.68 11.26
CA SER A 518 14.65 5.53 11.73
C SER A 518 15.54 4.98 10.63
N GLU A 519 15.02 4.80 9.42
CA GLU A 519 15.79 4.36 8.25
C GLU A 519 16.94 5.31 7.92
N LEU A 520 16.69 6.63 7.90
CA LEU A 520 17.73 7.63 7.70
C LEU A 520 18.87 7.49 8.73
N LYS A 521 18.52 7.30 10.00
CA LYS A 521 19.52 7.15 11.06
C LYS A 521 20.30 5.85 10.96
N ILE A 522 19.64 4.74 10.61
CA ILE A 522 20.30 3.45 10.38
C ILE A 522 21.29 3.59 9.21
N LEU A 523 20.87 4.18 8.10
CA LEU A 523 21.73 4.43 6.93
C LEU A 523 22.96 5.27 7.28
N ILE A 524 22.80 6.32 8.11
CA ILE A 524 23.91 7.13 8.61
C ILE A 524 24.85 6.27 9.48
N HIS A 525 24.29 5.44 10.36
CA HIS A 525 25.07 4.59 11.27
C HIS A 525 25.90 3.55 10.50
N LEU A 526 25.26 2.80 9.60
CA LEU A 526 25.87 1.72 8.83
C LEU A 526 27.19 2.14 8.20
N GLY A 527 27.21 3.27 7.48
CA GLY A 527 28.35 3.62 6.64
C GLY A 527 28.09 3.20 5.20
N SER A 528 29.16 2.94 4.44
CA SER A 528 29.04 2.66 3.02
C SER A 528 29.51 1.25 2.68
N HIS A 529 28.75 0.51 1.88
CA HIS A 529 29.14 -0.82 1.43
C HIS A 529 28.72 -1.03 -0.02
N LEU A 530 29.50 -1.80 -0.78
CA LEU A 530 29.22 -2.05 -2.20
C LEU A 530 27.82 -2.65 -2.39
N ASN A 531 27.45 -3.64 -1.56
CA ASN A 531 26.20 -4.38 -1.65
C ASN A 531 25.11 -3.95 -0.67
N VAL A 532 25.19 -2.73 -0.14
CA VAL A 532 24.09 -2.09 0.60
C VAL A 532 23.79 -0.77 -0.08
N VAL A 533 22.51 -0.40 -0.18
CA VAL A 533 22.13 0.90 -0.76
C VAL A 533 22.74 2.03 0.08
N ASN A 534 23.58 2.86 -0.54
CA ASN A 534 24.29 3.92 0.17
C ASN A 534 23.48 5.21 0.23
N LEU A 535 23.54 5.85 1.39
CA LEU A 535 23.04 7.21 1.59
C LEU A 535 23.95 8.21 0.90
N LEU A 536 23.36 9.19 0.20
CA LEU A 536 24.06 10.30 -0.42
C LEU A 536 23.73 11.65 0.26
N GLY A 537 22.54 11.76 0.85
CA GLY A 537 22.11 12.94 1.59
C GLY A 537 20.67 12.87 2.07
N ALA A 538 20.21 13.90 2.77
CA ALA A 538 18.84 14.04 3.23
C ALA A 538 18.38 15.51 3.25
N CYS A 539 17.09 15.76 3.02
CA CYS A 539 16.49 17.08 3.21
C CYS A 539 15.59 17.03 4.45
N THR A 540 16.00 17.68 5.55
CA THR A 540 15.27 17.66 6.83
C THR A 540 14.82 19.04 7.29
N LYS A 541 15.29 20.13 6.66
CA LYS A 541 14.93 21.53 7.03
C LYS A 541 13.43 21.80 7.17
N LYS A 542 12.58 21.14 6.39
CA LYS A 542 11.12 21.32 6.38
C LYS A 542 10.37 20.17 7.05
N ILE A 543 11.02 19.38 7.89
CA ILE A 543 10.41 18.23 8.58
C ILE A 543 9.19 18.61 9.44
N SER A 544 9.16 19.83 10.00
CA SER A 544 8.00 20.35 10.74
C SER A 544 6.75 20.55 9.88
N LYS A 545 6.91 20.61 8.55
CA LYS A 545 5.82 20.62 7.56
C LYS A 545 5.55 19.23 6.98
N GLY A 546 6.17 18.18 7.53
CA GLY A 546 6.05 16.81 7.03
C GLY A 546 6.86 16.53 5.76
N GLU A 547 7.84 17.37 5.41
CA GLU A 547 8.72 17.16 4.24
C GLU A 547 10.08 16.61 4.70
N LEU A 548 10.26 15.28 4.56
CA LEU A 548 11.51 14.55 4.75
C LEU A 548 11.84 13.80 3.46
N LEU A 549 13.06 14.01 2.94
CA LEU A 549 13.56 13.33 1.75
C LEU A 549 14.88 12.63 2.09
N ILE A 550 14.97 11.32 1.84
CA ILE A 550 16.22 10.56 1.90
C ILE A 550 16.73 10.38 0.48
N ILE A 551 17.98 10.76 0.22
CA ILE A 551 18.62 10.68 -1.09
C ILE A 551 19.62 9.54 -1.06
N VAL A 552 19.40 8.52 -1.88
CA VAL A 552 20.24 7.31 -1.99
C VAL A 552 20.70 7.10 -3.42
N GLU A 553 21.66 6.18 -3.60
CA GLU A 553 22.11 5.75 -4.93
C GLU A 553 20.94 5.24 -5.79
N TYR A 554 20.96 5.59 -7.07
CA TYR A 554 20.00 5.09 -8.04
C TYR A 554 20.48 3.75 -8.61
N CYS A 555 19.65 2.72 -8.50
CA CYS A 555 19.87 1.40 -9.10
C CYS A 555 18.98 1.26 -10.33
N ARG A 556 19.57 1.39 -11.52
CA ARG A 556 18.82 1.55 -12.77
C ARG A 556 17.91 0.38 -13.16
N PHE A 557 18.25 -0.84 -12.75
CA PHE A 557 17.51 -2.04 -13.16
C PHE A 557 16.39 -2.43 -12.19
N GLY A 558 16.18 -1.64 -11.13
CA GLY A 558 15.13 -1.90 -10.15
C GLY A 558 15.44 -3.09 -9.24
N ASN A 559 14.40 -3.76 -8.73
CA ASN A 559 14.54 -4.89 -7.82
C ASN A 559 14.75 -6.22 -8.56
N LEU A 560 15.45 -7.16 -7.91
CA LEU A 560 15.77 -8.46 -8.52
C LEU A 560 14.55 -9.32 -8.80
N GLN A 561 13.47 -9.23 -8.02
CA GLN A 561 12.25 -10.03 -8.28
C GLN A 561 11.65 -9.67 -9.66
N SER A 562 11.39 -8.39 -9.91
CA SER A 562 10.87 -7.91 -11.19
C SER A 562 11.87 -8.16 -12.32
N TYR A 563 13.18 -7.95 -12.05
CA TYR A 563 14.23 -8.19 -13.05
C TYR A 563 14.27 -9.67 -13.49
N LEU A 564 14.22 -10.62 -12.55
CA LEU A 564 14.22 -12.05 -12.85
C LEU A 564 12.97 -12.47 -13.63
N VAL A 565 11.78 -12.03 -13.22
CA VAL A 565 10.52 -12.34 -13.91
C VAL A 565 10.58 -11.91 -15.37
N ASN A 566 11.13 -10.73 -15.64
CA ASN A 566 11.21 -10.16 -16.99
C ASN A 566 12.25 -10.86 -17.89
N HIS A 567 13.24 -11.55 -17.31
CA HIS A 567 14.30 -12.24 -18.08
C HIS A 567 14.16 -13.77 -18.06
N ARG A 568 13.02 -14.32 -17.60
CA ARG A 568 12.78 -15.78 -17.55
C ARG A 568 12.91 -16.46 -18.91
N SER A 569 12.38 -15.84 -19.96
CA SER A 569 12.37 -16.40 -21.32
C SER A 569 13.76 -16.43 -21.97
N SER A 570 14.67 -15.57 -21.53
CA SER A 570 16.04 -15.45 -22.03
C SER A 570 17.08 -15.99 -21.04
N PHE A 571 16.67 -16.76 -20.02
CA PHE A 571 17.58 -17.28 -19.02
C PHE A 571 18.43 -18.43 -19.58
N ILE A 572 19.75 -18.31 -19.43
CA ILE A 572 20.71 -19.33 -19.84
C ILE A 572 21.00 -20.23 -18.65
N ASN A 573 20.41 -21.43 -18.64
CA ASN A 573 20.69 -22.43 -17.62
C ASN A 573 22.01 -23.14 -17.93
N LEU A 574 23.00 -22.93 -17.07
CA LEU A 574 24.32 -23.56 -17.14
C LEU A 574 24.43 -24.79 -16.23
N VAL A 575 23.32 -25.27 -15.68
CA VAL A 575 23.26 -26.51 -14.88
C VAL A 575 22.97 -27.69 -15.81
N ASP A 576 23.73 -28.77 -15.67
CA ASP A 576 23.50 -30.02 -16.39
C ASP A 576 22.36 -30.86 -15.76
N GLU A 577 21.99 -31.97 -16.41
CA GLU A 577 20.93 -32.88 -15.93
C GLU A 577 21.25 -33.53 -14.58
N PHE A 578 22.54 -33.53 -14.18
CA PHE A 578 23.00 -34.06 -12.92
C PHE A 578 23.09 -32.99 -11.82
N GLY A 579 22.78 -31.73 -12.12
CA GLY A 579 22.82 -30.61 -11.18
C GLY A 579 24.20 -29.95 -11.00
N ASN A 580 25.16 -30.23 -11.87
CA ASN A 580 26.50 -29.63 -11.83
C ASN A 580 26.61 -28.45 -12.81
N MET A 581 27.56 -27.55 -12.55
CA MET A 581 27.87 -26.45 -13.46
C MET A 581 28.58 -26.99 -14.72
N ARG A 582 28.09 -26.63 -15.91
CA ARG A 582 28.75 -26.91 -17.19
C ARG A 582 30.14 -26.25 -17.23
N SER A 583 31.09 -26.92 -17.89
CA SER A 583 32.47 -26.42 -17.99
C SER A 583 32.55 -25.17 -18.87
N ASN A 584 33.59 -24.33 -18.69
CA ASN A 584 33.73 -23.07 -19.45
C ASN A 584 33.73 -23.29 -20.97
N ASN A 585 34.29 -24.41 -21.45
CA ASN A 585 34.33 -24.73 -22.87
C ASN A 585 32.94 -25.07 -23.43
N GLU A 586 32.11 -25.79 -22.68
CA GLU A 586 30.73 -26.15 -23.08
C GLU A 586 29.77 -24.97 -22.94
N ALA A 587 30.02 -24.07 -21.98
CA ALA A 587 29.24 -22.84 -21.80
C ALA A 587 29.50 -21.82 -22.92
N GLU A 588 30.73 -21.72 -23.42
CA GLU A 588 31.09 -20.88 -24.57
C GLU A 588 30.51 -21.43 -25.89
N GLU A 589 30.48 -22.76 -26.07
CA GLU A 589 29.87 -23.41 -27.23
C GLU A 589 28.34 -23.23 -27.24
N PHE A 590 27.70 -23.25 -26.06
CA PHE A 590 26.27 -22.99 -25.90
C PHE A 590 25.91 -21.49 -26.08
N ASP A 591 26.75 -20.56 -25.62
CA ASP A 591 26.60 -19.11 -25.87
C ASP A 591 26.76 -18.79 -27.37
N TYR A 592 27.65 -19.49 -28.08
CA TYR A 592 27.81 -19.37 -29.53
C TYR A 592 26.60 -19.92 -30.30
N MET A 593 26.05 -21.07 -29.89
CA MET A 593 24.84 -21.66 -30.51
C MET A 593 23.58 -20.82 -30.29
N LEU A 594 23.40 -20.21 -29.11
CA LEU A 594 22.25 -19.35 -28.81
C LEU A 594 22.31 -17.98 -29.53
N ARG A 595 23.51 -17.50 -29.86
CA ARG A 595 23.70 -16.27 -30.65
C ARG A 595 23.28 -16.43 -32.12
N ASP A 596 23.42 -17.63 -32.68
CA ASP A 596 23.11 -17.90 -34.09
C ASP A 596 21.60 -18.03 -34.34
N GLU A 597 20.82 -18.51 -33.37
CA GLU A 597 19.35 -18.54 -33.46
C GLU A 597 18.68 -17.16 -33.25
N CYS A 598 19.36 -16.23 -32.58
CA CYS A 598 18.81 -14.90 -32.27
C CYS A 598 19.07 -13.83 -33.37
N PHE A 599 19.91 -14.12 -34.36
CA PHE A 599 20.19 -13.22 -35.49
C PHE A 599 19.92 -13.91 -36.84
N GLY A 600 18.65 -14.06 -37.17
CA GLY A 600 18.24 -14.45 -38.52
C GLY A 600 18.58 -13.38 -39.57
N ASN A 601 19.49 -13.73 -40.47
CA ASN A 601 19.71 -13.22 -41.84
C ASN A 601 19.47 -11.72 -42.12
N THR A 602 20.55 -10.96 -42.22
CA THR A 602 20.68 -9.93 -43.27
C THR A 602 21.93 -10.22 -44.10
N SER A 603 21.72 -10.70 -45.33
CA SER A 603 22.75 -10.73 -46.37
C SER A 603 23.04 -9.31 -46.83
N SER A 604 24.28 -8.84 -46.64
CA SER A 604 24.91 -7.93 -47.59
C SER A 604 26.43 -8.02 -47.46
N GLU A 605 27.05 -7.97 -48.62
CA GLU A 605 28.44 -8.22 -48.93
C GLU A 605 29.37 -7.20 -48.27
N ASP A 606 30.50 -7.66 -47.71
CA ASP A 606 31.80 -7.07 -48.04
C ASP A 606 32.97 -7.95 -47.60
N ASN A 607 33.95 -8.03 -48.50
CA ASN A 607 35.17 -8.83 -48.42
C ASN A 607 36.17 -8.28 -47.37
N ASP A 608 36.94 -9.15 -46.70
CA ASP A 608 38.37 -9.37 -47.00
C ASP A 608 39.13 -10.11 -45.87
N LEU A 609 39.91 -11.13 -46.28
CA LEU A 609 41.25 -11.55 -45.80
C LEU A 609 41.46 -11.79 -44.26
N VAL A 610 41.85 -12.97 -43.76
CA VAL A 610 43.13 -13.69 -43.92
C VAL A 610 42.98 -15.08 -43.21
N SER A 611 42.90 -16.18 -43.95
CA SER A 611 43.91 -17.24 -44.15
C SER A 611 44.22 -18.24 -43.01
N HIS A 612 44.06 -19.54 -43.35
CA HIS A 612 44.76 -20.75 -42.85
C HIS A 612 44.38 -21.23 -41.42
N VAL A 613 43.93 -22.48 -41.19
CA VAL A 613 44.54 -23.76 -41.57
C VAL A 613 43.48 -24.88 -41.68
N THR A 614 43.60 -25.66 -42.75
CA THR A 614 42.95 -26.94 -43.06
C THR A 614 43.24 -28.06 -42.05
N LYS A 615 42.24 -28.90 -41.76
CA LYS A 615 42.38 -30.37 -41.86
C LYS A 615 41.03 -31.06 -42.06
N SER A 616 40.86 -31.56 -43.28
CA SER A 616 39.87 -32.54 -43.72
C SER A 616 40.18 -33.95 -43.17
N LEU A 617 39.13 -34.75 -42.97
CA LEU A 617 38.93 -36.17 -43.35
C LEU A 617 37.61 -36.58 -42.63
N GLY A 618 36.62 -37.26 -43.16
CA GLY A 618 36.41 -38.03 -44.39
C GLY A 618 35.19 -38.91 -44.12
N SER A 619 34.35 -39.09 -45.14
CA SER A 619 33.03 -39.75 -45.16
C SER A 619 32.90 -41.14 -44.51
N SER A 620 31.70 -41.51 -44.05
CA SER A 620 30.84 -42.49 -44.77
C SER A 620 29.58 -42.93 -43.97
N SER A 621 28.40 -42.67 -44.57
CA SER A 621 27.22 -43.55 -44.71
C SER A 621 26.88 -44.63 -43.67
N GLY A 622 25.60 -44.65 -43.25
CA GLY A 622 24.95 -45.87 -42.77
C GLY A 622 23.64 -45.63 -42.02
N ARG A 623 22.52 -45.84 -42.70
CA ARG A 623 21.16 -45.89 -42.13
C ARG A 623 21.09 -46.89 -40.97
N ASN A 624 20.33 -46.56 -39.92
CA ASN A 624 19.38 -47.49 -39.32
C ASN A 624 18.26 -46.70 -38.63
N SER A 625 17.08 -46.80 -39.23
CA SER A 625 15.78 -46.52 -38.63
C SER A 625 15.55 -47.46 -37.46
N LEU A 626 15.34 -46.91 -36.27
CA LEU A 626 14.59 -47.57 -35.21
C LEU A 626 13.48 -46.62 -34.81
N ASP A 627 12.29 -47.01 -35.24
CA ASP A 627 11.02 -46.44 -34.84
C ASP A 627 10.90 -46.48 -33.31
N TYR A 628 10.70 -45.31 -32.70
CA TYR A 628 9.97 -45.20 -31.45
C TYR A 628 8.84 -44.21 -31.68
N GLU A 629 7.65 -44.78 -31.79
CA GLU A 629 6.35 -44.10 -31.77
C GLU A 629 6.25 -43.24 -30.49
N CYS A 630 6.07 -41.93 -30.66
CA CYS A 630 5.61 -41.06 -29.59
C CYS A 630 4.10 -41.26 -29.43
N PRO A 631 3.59 -41.54 -28.21
CA PRO A 631 2.16 -41.68 -28.00
C PRO A 631 1.49 -40.30 -28.02
N GLU A 632 0.49 -40.14 -28.88
CA GLU A 632 -0.58 -39.16 -28.69
C GLU A 632 -1.44 -39.57 -27.49
N MET A 633 -1.46 -38.77 -26.41
CA MET A 633 -2.57 -38.73 -25.47
C MET A 633 -2.66 -37.37 -24.73
N SER A 634 -3.71 -36.63 -25.11
CA SER A 634 -4.65 -35.84 -24.28
C SER A 634 -4.14 -34.87 -23.19
N SER A 635 -4.36 -33.58 -23.46
CA SER A 635 -5.13 -32.60 -22.67
C SER A 635 -5.08 -32.58 -21.13
N LEU A 636 -4.99 -31.35 -20.62
CA LEU A 636 -5.31 -30.84 -19.27
C LEU A 636 -4.20 -30.93 -18.20
N GLU A 637 -3.46 -29.83 -18.06
CA GLU A 637 -3.40 -28.98 -16.85
C GLU A 637 -2.31 -27.91 -17.07
N ILE A 638 -2.62 -26.90 -17.89
CA ILE A 638 -1.86 -25.64 -17.87
C ILE A 638 -2.49 -24.81 -16.76
N MET A 639 -1.91 -24.97 -15.57
CA MET A 639 -2.42 -24.39 -14.34
C MET A 639 -2.26 -22.86 -14.37
N GLU A 640 -3.42 -22.19 -14.37
CA GLU A 640 -3.61 -20.83 -13.87
C GLU A 640 -3.00 -20.73 -12.47
N ASP A 641 -1.81 -20.15 -12.33
CA ASP A 641 -1.26 -19.87 -11.00
C ASP A 641 -0.41 -18.59 -10.94
N ALA A 642 -0.63 -17.66 -11.89
CA ALA A 642 0.09 -16.39 -11.96
C ALA A 642 -0.71 -15.16 -11.48
N LEU A 643 -1.79 -15.35 -10.72
CA LEU A 643 -2.62 -14.23 -10.24
C LEU A 643 -3.08 -14.42 -8.80
N VAL A 644 -2.19 -14.26 -7.81
CA VAL A 644 -2.49 -13.52 -6.56
C VAL A 644 -1.21 -12.89 -6.01
N THR A 645 -1.31 -11.57 -5.84
CA THR A 645 -0.40 -10.61 -5.20
C THR A 645 -0.03 -10.95 -3.76
N GLU A 646 1.23 -10.71 -3.35
CA GLU A 646 1.57 -10.05 -2.06
C GLU A 646 3.02 -9.51 -2.07
N SER A 647 3.14 -8.19 -2.24
CA SER A 647 4.12 -7.22 -1.70
C SER A 647 4.33 -6.08 -2.71
N PHE A 648 3.67 -4.95 -2.42
CA PHE A 648 3.52 -3.80 -3.30
C PHE A 648 4.83 -2.98 -3.40
N TRP A 649 5.65 -3.28 -4.41
CA TRP A 649 6.59 -2.34 -5.03
C TRP A 649 6.49 -2.50 -6.55
N GLN A 650 5.58 -1.75 -7.17
CA GLN A 650 5.50 -1.70 -8.64
C GLN A 650 6.62 -0.77 -9.12
N TYR A 651 7.73 -1.34 -9.57
CA TYR A 651 8.86 -0.58 -10.12
C TYR A 651 8.56 -0.24 -11.58
N GLN A 652 8.40 1.04 -11.93
CA GLN A 652 8.24 1.44 -13.33
C GLN A 652 9.65 1.53 -13.94
N GLN A 653 9.94 0.67 -14.92
CA GLN A 653 11.24 0.64 -15.58
C GLN A 653 11.43 1.90 -16.44
N ASP A 654 12.67 2.39 -16.47
CA ASP A 654 13.07 3.48 -17.36
C ASP A 654 13.00 2.97 -18.82
N PRO A 655 12.34 3.67 -19.76
CA PRO A 655 12.25 3.25 -21.16
C PRO A 655 13.62 3.15 -21.88
N ASP A 656 14.70 3.66 -21.28
CA ASP A 656 16.06 3.67 -21.84
C ASP A 656 16.91 2.43 -21.47
N VAL A 657 16.31 1.37 -20.88
CA VAL A 657 17.00 0.12 -20.56
C VAL A 657 17.03 -0.82 -21.78
N THR A 658 17.81 -0.44 -22.79
CA THR A 658 18.00 -1.21 -24.04
C THR A 658 19.23 -2.12 -24.00
N LEU A 659 19.52 -2.79 -22.88
CA LEU A 659 20.55 -3.84 -22.83
C LEU A 659 19.91 -5.19 -22.51
N ASN A 660 19.42 -5.86 -23.56
CA ASN A 660 19.00 -7.27 -23.56
C ASN A 660 20.22 -8.20 -23.43
N ARG A 661 20.95 -8.14 -22.29
CA ARG A 661 21.92 -9.20 -21.98
C ARG A 661 21.17 -10.35 -21.30
N PRO A 662 21.20 -11.58 -21.83
CA PRO A 662 20.61 -12.72 -21.15
C PRO A 662 21.28 -12.94 -19.79
N ILE A 663 20.48 -13.29 -18.79
CA ILE A 663 20.97 -13.67 -17.46
C ILE A 663 21.29 -15.16 -17.45
N SER A 664 22.34 -15.55 -16.75
CA SER A 664 22.80 -16.93 -16.67
C SER A 664 22.83 -17.44 -15.23
N THR A 665 22.97 -18.75 -15.05
CA THR A 665 23.19 -19.33 -13.71
C THR A 665 24.37 -18.68 -12.99
N ARG A 666 25.45 -18.29 -13.70
CA ARG A 666 26.62 -17.60 -13.09
C ARG A 666 26.23 -16.26 -12.45
N ASP A 667 25.32 -15.53 -13.08
CA ASP A 667 24.85 -14.23 -12.55
C ASP A 667 24.09 -14.44 -11.23
N LEU A 668 23.26 -15.47 -11.14
CA LEU A 668 22.54 -15.83 -9.91
C LEU A 668 23.50 -16.20 -8.76
N ILE A 669 24.57 -16.94 -9.05
CA ILE A 669 25.62 -17.27 -8.09
C ILE A 669 26.34 -16.00 -7.62
N SER A 670 26.71 -15.12 -8.55
CA SER A 670 27.34 -13.83 -8.25
C SER A 670 26.46 -12.97 -7.35
N TRP A 671 25.16 -12.85 -7.65
CA TRP A 671 24.22 -12.09 -6.83
C TRP A 671 24.04 -12.73 -5.44
N SER A 672 24.00 -14.05 -5.36
CA SER A 672 23.95 -14.78 -4.08
C SER A 672 25.14 -14.43 -3.18
N TYR A 673 26.36 -14.43 -3.75
CA TYR A 673 27.58 -14.03 -3.06
C TYR A 673 27.53 -12.57 -2.59
N GLN A 674 27.18 -11.66 -3.50
CA GLN A 674 27.08 -10.23 -3.22
C GLN A 674 26.05 -9.90 -2.12
N ILE A 675 24.90 -10.58 -2.10
CA ILE A 675 23.88 -10.41 -1.06
C ILE A 675 24.40 -10.96 0.27
N ALA A 676 25.07 -12.11 0.29
CA ALA A 676 25.70 -12.65 1.50
C ALA A 676 26.72 -11.66 2.09
N ARG A 677 27.54 -11.01 1.24
CA ARG A 677 28.47 -9.94 1.64
C ARG A 677 27.75 -8.73 2.26
N GLY A 678 26.67 -8.27 1.62
CA GLY A 678 25.86 -7.17 2.14
C GLY A 678 25.27 -7.49 3.51
N MET A 679 24.74 -8.71 3.68
CA MET A 679 24.16 -9.16 4.96
C MET A 679 25.20 -9.42 6.04
N ASP A 680 26.39 -9.91 5.69
CA ASP A 680 27.52 -10.04 6.61
C ASP A 680 27.95 -8.66 7.14
N TYR A 681 28.00 -7.65 6.25
CA TYR A 681 28.25 -6.27 6.64
C TYR A 681 27.18 -5.74 7.61
N LEU A 682 25.88 -5.93 7.32
CA LEU A 682 24.80 -5.51 8.23
C LEU A 682 24.91 -6.20 9.60
N ALA A 683 25.18 -7.51 9.61
CA ALA A 683 25.37 -8.28 10.84
C ALA A 683 26.57 -7.77 11.66
N SER A 684 27.69 -7.45 11.00
CA SER A 684 28.88 -6.87 11.65
C SER A 684 28.60 -5.51 12.31
N ARG A 685 27.64 -4.75 11.76
CA ARG A 685 27.16 -3.47 12.29
C ARG A 685 25.98 -3.61 13.24
N LYS A 686 25.61 -4.85 13.63
CA LYS A 686 24.49 -5.16 14.53
C LYS A 686 23.16 -4.56 14.06
N VAL A 687 22.93 -4.60 12.75
CA VAL A 687 21.67 -4.19 12.12
C VAL A 687 21.00 -5.44 11.55
N LEU A 688 19.75 -5.67 11.95
CA LEU A 688 18.91 -6.71 11.39
C LEU A 688 18.14 -6.18 10.18
N HIS A 689 17.93 -7.02 9.16
CA HIS A 689 17.12 -6.63 8.01
C HIS A 689 15.63 -6.82 8.30
N GLY A 690 15.22 -8.01 8.75
CA GLY A 690 13.82 -8.32 9.14
C GLY A 690 12.81 -8.45 7.99
N ASP A 691 13.20 -8.16 6.75
CA ASP A 691 12.37 -8.31 5.53
C ASP A 691 13.26 -8.62 4.31
N LEU A 692 14.25 -9.50 4.48
CA LEU A 692 15.16 -9.86 3.38
C LEU A 692 14.43 -10.72 2.34
N ALA A 693 14.32 -10.22 1.11
CA ALA A 693 13.65 -10.87 -0.01
C ALA A 693 14.14 -10.30 -1.35
N ALA A 694 13.91 -10.99 -2.47
CA ALA A 694 14.35 -10.52 -3.80
C ALA A 694 13.78 -9.13 -4.19
N ARG A 695 12.59 -8.78 -3.68
CA ARG A 695 11.97 -7.44 -3.84
C ARG A 695 12.76 -6.30 -3.18
N ASN A 696 13.56 -6.61 -2.17
CA ASN A 696 14.34 -5.65 -1.38
C ASN A 696 15.84 -5.67 -1.74
N VAL A 697 16.20 -6.33 -2.85
CA VAL A 697 17.54 -6.26 -3.44
C VAL A 697 17.46 -5.56 -4.79
N LEU A 698 18.24 -4.50 -4.95
CA LEU A 698 18.27 -3.69 -6.18
C LEU A 698 19.48 -4.03 -7.04
N LEU A 699 19.32 -3.96 -8.36
CA LEU A 699 20.39 -4.17 -9.33
C LEU A 699 20.86 -2.83 -9.92
N ALA A 700 22.15 -2.55 -9.75
CA ALA A 700 22.85 -1.38 -10.28
C ALA A 700 23.65 -1.76 -11.54
N ASP A 701 24.37 -0.79 -12.10
CA ASP A 701 25.31 -1.01 -13.19
C ASP A 701 26.37 -2.08 -12.85
N ASP A 702 27.01 -2.63 -13.88
CA ASP A 702 28.08 -3.64 -13.79
C ASP A 702 27.71 -4.93 -13.04
N GLY A 703 26.41 -5.26 -12.95
CA GLY A 703 25.95 -6.48 -12.30
C GLY A 703 26.06 -6.44 -10.76
N VAL A 704 26.14 -5.23 -10.18
CA VAL A 704 26.24 -5.03 -8.73
C VAL A 704 24.85 -5.04 -8.09
N VAL A 705 24.66 -5.89 -7.09
CA VAL A 705 23.40 -5.93 -6.31
C VAL A 705 23.55 -5.26 -4.96
N LYS A 706 22.50 -4.58 -4.51
CA LYS A 706 22.47 -3.78 -3.28
C LYS A 706 21.24 -4.10 -2.44
N VAL A 707 21.46 -4.53 -1.20
CA VAL A 707 20.41 -4.76 -0.21
C VAL A 707 19.82 -3.41 0.22
N ALA A 708 18.49 -3.32 0.27
CA ALA A 708 17.71 -2.11 0.55
C ALA A 708 16.60 -2.37 1.58
N ASP A 709 15.96 -1.29 2.07
CA ASP A 709 14.72 -1.33 2.88
C ASP A 709 14.80 -2.09 4.24
N PHE A 710 15.96 -2.03 4.91
CA PHE A 710 16.20 -2.64 6.23
C PHE A 710 15.75 -1.78 7.43
N GLY A 711 14.95 -0.73 7.21
CA GLY A 711 14.51 0.23 8.25
C GLY A 711 13.21 -0.11 8.97
N MET A 712 12.53 -1.20 8.57
CA MET A 712 11.16 -1.52 8.99
C MET A 712 11.05 -2.62 10.07
N ALA A 713 12.18 -3.19 10.51
CA ALA A 713 12.22 -4.46 11.23
C ALA A 713 11.56 -4.49 12.63
N LYS A 714 11.24 -3.37 13.29
CA LYS A 714 10.77 -3.42 14.69
C LYS A 714 9.65 -2.49 15.17
N LYS A 715 9.46 -1.29 14.62
CA LYS A 715 8.45 -0.35 15.18
C LYS A 715 6.98 -0.78 14.97
N MET A 716 6.70 -1.71 14.06
CA MET A 716 5.38 -2.36 13.98
C MET A 716 5.19 -3.53 14.95
N TYR A 717 6.25 -3.99 15.63
CA TYR A 717 6.25 -5.30 16.29
C TYR A 717 6.31 -5.23 17.82
N TYR A 718 6.68 -4.10 18.43
CA TYR A 718 6.83 -3.95 19.89
C TYR A 718 5.69 -3.18 20.59
N GLU A 719 4.86 -2.44 19.87
CA GLU A 719 3.71 -1.77 20.47
C GLU A 719 2.51 -2.71 20.47
N GLY A 720 2.33 -3.44 21.57
CA GLY A 720 1.22 -4.37 21.84
C GLY A 720 -0.19 -3.75 21.88
N ASN A 721 -0.41 -2.63 21.19
CA ASN A 721 -1.70 -1.93 21.05
C ASN A 721 -2.15 -1.75 19.59
N TYR A 722 -1.50 -2.39 18.61
CA TYR A 722 -1.99 -2.44 17.24
C TYR A 722 -2.74 -3.76 17.00
N GLU A 723 -4.01 -3.78 17.40
CA GLU A 723 -4.93 -4.83 16.99
C GLU A 723 -5.18 -4.78 15.48
N LYS A 724 -5.24 -5.97 14.89
CA LYS A 724 -5.39 -6.28 13.47
C LYS A 724 -6.52 -5.48 12.80
N SER A 725 -6.19 -4.33 12.23
CA SER A 725 -6.93 -3.76 11.10
C SER A 725 -5.96 -2.96 10.23
N GLY A 726 -5.76 -3.46 9.00
CA GLY A 726 -5.02 -2.89 7.88
C GLY A 726 -3.96 -1.81 8.15
N GLN A 727 -2.70 -2.21 8.31
CA GLN A 727 -1.51 -1.72 7.58
C GLN A 727 -0.23 -2.16 8.31
N GLY A 728 0.22 -3.36 7.96
CA GLY A 728 1.46 -3.99 8.43
C GLY A 728 1.49 -5.46 7.98
N LEU A 729 1.54 -5.70 6.67
CA LEU A 729 1.69 -7.05 6.11
C LEU A 729 3.05 -7.58 6.55
N MET A 730 3.06 -8.69 7.30
CA MET A 730 4.31 -9.37 7.63
C MET A 730 4.69 -10.27 6.45
N PRO A 731 5.98 -10.38 6.10
CA PRO A 731 6.43 -11.22 4.99
C PRO A 731 6.45 -12.70 5.39
N VAL A 732 5.28 -13.28 5.71
CA VAL A 732 5.13 -14.61 6.34
C VAL A 732 5.96 -15.70 5.65
N LYS A 733 5.97 -15.72 4.31
CA LYS A 733 6.71 -16.71 3.52
C LYS A 733 8.24 -16.60 3.62
N TRP A 734 8.78 -15.48 4.09
CA TRP A 734 10.23 -15.28 4.28
C TRP A 734 10.66 -15.38 5.74
N MET A 735 9.73 -15.43 6.69
CA MET A 735 10.03 -15.38 8.12
C MET A 735 10.48 -16.73 8.67
N ALA A 736 11.45 -16.69 9.57
CA ALA A 736 11.90 -17.85 10.33
C ALA A 736 10.82 -18.33 11.32
N ILE A 737 10.92 -19.59 11.75
CA ILE A 737 9.95 -20.20 12.68
C ILE A 737 9.83 -19.38 13.97
N GLU A 738 10.95 -19.03 14.59
CA GLU A 738 10.99 -18.22 15.82
C GLU A 738 10.44 -16.80 15.65
N SER A 739 10.52 -16.25 14.43
CA SER A 739 9.94 -14.94 14.10
C SER A 739 8.41 -15.04 13.92
N LEU A 740 7.94 -16.16 13.36
CA LEU A 740 6.52 -16.46 13.19
C LEU A 740 5.83 -16.79 14.53
N THR A 741 6.49 -17.54 15.42
CA THR A 741 5.92 -18.00 16.69
C THR A 741 6.12 -17.03 17.84
N ASP A 742 7.37 -16.64 18.06
CA ASP A 742 7.81 -15.99 19.29
C ASP A 742 8.17 -14.51 19.08
N ARG A 743 8.01 -14.01 17.84
CA ARG A 743 8.39 -12.65 17.43
C ARG A 743 9.87 -12.33 17.66
N ILE A 744 10.71 -13.36 17.60
CA ILE A 744 12.16 -13.21 17.77
C ILE A 744 12.79 -12.93 16.40
N PHE A 745 13.53 -11.82 16.32
CA PHE A 745 14.31 -11.44 15.15
C PHE A 745 15.80 -11.40 15.54
N SER A 746 16.64 -11.94 14.67
CA SER A 746 18.09 -12.03 14.86
C SER A 746 18.81 -12.16 13.52
N SER A 747 20.14 -12.09 13.50
CA SER A 747 20.89 -12.38 12.27
C SER A 747 20.61 -13.79 11.75
N GLN A 748 20.27 -14.74 12.62
CA GLN A 748 19.92 -16.11 12.22
C GLN A 748 18.50 -16.23 11.64
N SER A 749 17.57 -15.32 11.98
CA SER A 749 16.29 -15.24 11.28
C SER A 749 16.48 -14.61 9.89
N ASP A 750 17.39 -13.65 9.74
CA ASP A 750 17.77 -13.14 8.41
C ASP A 750 18.45 -14.22 7.54
N VAL A 751 19.21 -15.14 8.12
CA VAL A 751 19.77 -16.32 7.40
C VAL A 751 18.66 -17.21 6.84
N TRP A 752 17.57 -17.41 7.59
CA TRP A 752 16.40 -18.14 7.07
C TRP A 752 15.80 -17.42 5.85
N SER A 753 15.59 -16.11 5.97
CA SER A 753 15.07 -15.27 4.89
C SER A 753 16.00 -15.26 3.67
N PHE A 754 17.33 -15.30 3.88
CA PHE A 754 18.32 -15.46 2.83
C PHE A 754 18.16 -16.79 2.10
N GLY A 755 17.88 -17.90 2.79
CA GLY A 755 17.55 -19.17 2.14
C GLY A 755 16.32 -19.08 1.23
N VAL A 756 15.27 -18.37 1.67
CA VAL A 756 14.08 -18.11 0.83
C VAL A 756 14.43 -17.23 -0.37
N LEU A 757 15.25 -16.20 -0.17
CA LEU A 757 15.75 -15.34 -1.25
C LEU A 757 16.54 -16.13 -2.28
N LEU A 758 17.44 -17.03 -1.87
CA LEU A 758 18.18 -17.90 -2.79
C LEU A 758 17.21 -18.76 -3.61
N TRP A 759 16.17 -19.30 -2.97
CA TRP A 759 15.12 -20.03 -3.68
C TRP A 759 14.40 -19.14 -4.71
N GLU A 760 14.12 -17.86 -4.39
CA GLU A 760 13.59 -16.90 -5.37
C GLU A 760 14.55 -16.69 -6.54
N LEU A 761 15.86 -16.49 -6.30
CA LEU A 761 16.84 -16.28 -7.37
C LEU A 761 16.85 -17.45 -8.37
N PHE A 762 16.99 -18.68 -7.88
CA PHE A 762 17.12 -19.86 -8.75
C PHE A 762 15.78 -20.40 -9.29
N SER A 763 14.66 -19.98 -8.70
CA SER A 763 13.33 -20.18 -9.31
C SER A 763 12.97 -19.07 -10.31
N LEU A 764 13.88 -18.13 -10.56
CA LEU A 764 13.69 -16.96 -11.43
C LEU A 764 12.52 -16.07 -10.97
N GLY A 765 12.39 -15.87 -9.66
CA GLY A 765 11.40 -15.00 -9.04
C GLY A 765 10.02 -15.63 -8.86
N LYS A 766 9.92 -16.97 -8.76
CA LYS A 766 8.64 -17.61 -8.40
C LYS A 766 8.26 -17.23 -6.98
N LEU A 767 6.97 -17.28 -6.68
CA LEU A 767 6.49 -17.07 -5.31
C LEU A 767 6.94 -18.25 -4.43
N PRO A 768 7.58 -18.01 -3.27
CA PRO A 768 7.94 -19.08 -2.34
C PRO A 768 6.71 -19.87 -1.88
N TYR A 769 6.91 -21.16 -1.60
CA TYR A 769 5.85 -22.10 -1.22
C TYR A 769 4.70 -22.08 -2.25
N PRO A 770 4.95 -22.54 -3.49
CA PRO A 770 3.95 -22.52 -4.56
C PRO A 770 2.70 -23.31 -4.14
N GLY A 771 1.52 -22.79 -4.49
CA GLY A 771 0.22 -23.38 -4.12
C GLY A 771 -0.17 -23.23 -2.63
N MET A 772 0.64 -22.57 -1.79
CA MET A 772 0.31 -22.35 -0.38
C MET A 772 0.07 -20.87 -0.05
N GLU A 773 -1.07 -20.57 0.57
CA GLU A 773 -1.38 -19.24 1.08
C GLU A 773 -0.53 -18.87 2.31
N ALA A 774 -0.25 -17.58 2.45
CA ALA A 774 0.46 -17.00 3.58
C ALA A 774 -0.44 -16.95 4.84
N GLY A 775 -0.68 -18.11 5.44
CA GLY A 775 -1.61 -18.25 6.56
C GLY A 775 -1.21 -19.33 7.58
N HIS A 776 -2.15 -19.67 8.47
CA HIS A 776 -1.92 -20.61 9.55
C HIS A 776 -1.48 -22.00 9.08
N LEU A 777 -1.99 -22.44 7.92
CA LEU A 777 -1.64 -23.74 7.33
C LEU A 777 -0.15 -23.81 6.97
N LEU A 778 0.39 -22.81 6.28
CA LEU A 778 1.80 -22.73 5.93
C LEU A 778 2.70 -22.76 7.17
N ILE A 779 2.36 -21.96 8.19
CA ILE A 779 3.11 -21.90 9.45
C ILE A 779 3.18 -23.28 10.10
N LYS A 780 2.04 -23.98 10.20
CA LYS A 780 1.96 -25.33 10.77
C LYS A 780 2.79 -26.33 9.97
N THR A 781 2.73 -26.28 8.65
CA THR A 781 3.48 -27.17 7.76
C THR A 781 5.00 -26.98 7.90
N ILE A 782 5.48 -25.74 7.97
CA ILE A 782 6.90 -25.43 8.20
C ILE A 782 7.36 -25.92 9.59
N GLN A 783 6.53 -25.75 10.62
CA GLN A 783 6.80 -26.24 11.98
C GLN A 783 6.91 -27.77 12.04
N GLN A 784 6.16 -28.48 11.21
CA GLN A 784 6.22 -29.94 11.08
C GLN A 784 7.46 -30.44 10.31
N GLY A 785 8.31 -29.52 9.84
CA GLY A 785 9.58 -29.84 9.19
C GLY A 785 9.56 -29.75 7.66
N TYR A 786 8.44 -29.34 7.05
CA TYR A 786 8.41 -29.13 5.60
C TYR A 786 9.38 -28.02 5.18
N ARG A 787 10.10 -28.26 4.09
CA ARG A 787 11.00 -27.30 3.42
C ARG A 787 10.77 -27.38 1.91
N MET A 788 10.97 -26.26 1.21
CA MET A 788 10.86 -26.24 -0.25
C MET A 788 11.96 -27.09 -0.89
N GLU A 789 11.66 -27.68 -2.04
CA GLU A 789 12.65 -28.39 -2.84
C GLU A 789 13.62 -27.42 -3.50
N LYS A 790 14.85 -27.88 -3.75
CA LYS A 790 15.87 -27.13 -4.48
C LYS A 790 15.35 -26.82 -5.90
N PRO A 791 15.37 -25.56 -6.37
CA PRO A 791 14.99 -25.24 -7.75
C PRO A 791 15.86 -25.97 -8.78
N ASP A 792 15.30 -26.25 -9.95
CA ASP A 792 15.99 -26.98 -11.03
C ASP A 792 17.23 -26.23 -11.54
N ASN A 793 17.12 -24.89 -11.67
CA ASN A 793 18.22 -24.05 -12.14
C ASN A 793 19.32 -23.83 -11.07
N ALA A 794 19.15 -24.36 -9.86
CA ALA A 794 20.15 -24.26 -8.80
C ALA A 794 21.16 -25.42 -8.88
N PRO A 795 22.47 -25.14 -8.92
CA PRO A 795 23.49 -26.17 -8.78
C PRO A 795 23.34 -26.97 -7.47
N ASN A 796 23.80 -28.23 -7.45
CA ASN A 796 23.61 -29.15 -6.33
C ASN A 796 24.12 -28.61 -4.99
N PHE A 797 25.22 -27.86 -4.99
CA PHE A 797 25.78 -27.30 -3.75
C PHE A 797 24.82 -26.30 -3.06
N PHE A 798 23.89 -25.68 -3.80
CA PHE A 798 22.85 -24.86 -3.19
C PHE A 798 21.82 -25.68 -2.43
N GLY A 799 21.62 -26.97 -2.75
CA GLY A 799 20.74 -27.84 -1.97
C GLY A 799 21.16 -27.93 -0.50
N GLU A 800 22.47 -28.06 -0.26
CA GLU A 800 23.03 -28.05 1.10
C GLU A 800 22.90 -26.68 1.76
N ILE A 801 23.20 -25.59 1.03
CA ILE A 801 23.06 -24.22 1.54
C ILE A 801 21.61 -23.94 1.99
N LEU A 802 20.62 -24.25 1.14
CA LEU A 802 19.20 -24.05 1.45
C LEU A 802 18.76 -24.86 2.68
N SER A 803 19.15 -26.14 2.73
CA SER A 803 18.87 -27.04 3.87
C SER A 803 19.47 -26.52 5.18
N ASN A 804 20.69 -25.97 5.13
CA ASN A 804 21.37 -25.41 6.29
C ASN A 804 20.78 -24.05 6.73
N CYS A 805 20.35 -23.20 5.80
CA CYS A 805 19.63 -21.96 6.13
C CYS A 805 18.29 -22.21 6.85
N TRP A 806 17.62 -23.34 6.57
CA TRP A 806 16.31 -23.66 7.13
C TRP A 806 16.32 -24.68 8.27
N LYS A 807 17.44 -24.83 8.98
CA LYS A 807 17.48 -25.61 10.23
C LYS A 807 16.51 -25.03 11.25
N THR A 808 15.83 -25.90 11.98
CA THR A 808 14.81 -25.51 12.97
C THR A 808 15.42 -24.70 14.10
N ASP A 809 16.53 -25.16 14.69
CA ASP A 809 17.27 -24.37 15.67
C ASP A 809 18.07 -23.27 14.97
N PRO A 810 17.89 -21.98 15.32
CA PRO A 810 18.66 -20.88 14.76
C PRO A 810 20.18 -21.03 14.92
N LYS A 811 20.65 -21.73 15.96
CA LYS A 811 22.09 -21.92 16.23
C LYS A 811 22.77 -22.89 15.26
N ASP A 812 21.99 -23.78 14.65
CA ASP A 812 22.47 -24.75 13.67
C ASP A 812 22.57 -24.16 12.26
N ARG A 813 22.03 -22.96 12.05
CA ARG A 813 22.11 -22.24 10.77
C ARG A 813 23.51 -21.62 10.61
N PRO A 814 24.06 -21.57 9.39
CA PRO A 814 25.34 -20.92 9.14
C PRO A 814 25.23 -19.40 9.35
N THR A 815 26.35 -18.78 9.67
CA THR A 815 26.48 -17.31 9.67
C THR A 815 26.64 -16.77 8.25
N PHE A 816 26.37 -15.48 8.02
CA PHE A 816 26.60 -14.87 6.70
C PHE A 816 28.05 -14.96 6.24
N SER A 817 29.03 -14.86 7.15
CA SER A 817 30.45 -15.04 6.81
C SER A 817 30.75 -16.46 6.34
N GLN A 818 30.10 -17.48 6.92
CA GLN A 818 30.23 -18.87 6.46
C GLN A 818 29.56 -19.07 5.09
N LEU A 819 28.36 -18.52 4.89
CA LEU A 819 27.64 -18.58 3.61
C LEU A 819 28.43 -17.92 2.49
N GLU A 820 29.02 -16.75 2.75
CA GLU A 820 29.88 -16.03 1.82
C GLU A 820 31.09 -16.86 1.39
N ALA A 821 31.78 -17.46 2.35
CA ALA A 821 32.93 -18.33 2.08
C ALA A 821 32.54 -19.58 1.27
N THR A 822 31.41 -20.22 1.61
CA THR A 822 30.90 -21.40 0.90
C THR A 822 30.48 -21.08 -0.54
N ILE A 823 29.83 -19.94 -0.78
CA ILE A 823 29.45 -19.55 -2.15
C ILE A 823 30.72 -19.16 -2.94
N CYS A 824 31.65 -18.42 -2.33
CA CYS A 824 32.89 -17.99 -2.96
C CYS A 824 33.77 -19.17 -3.42
N SER A 825 33.83 -20.27 -2.67
CA SER A 825 34.61 -21.45 -3.05
C SER A 825 34.10 -22.13 -4.32
N HIS A 826 32.88 -21.84 -4.75
CA HIS A 826 32.25 -22.37 -5.96
C HIS A 826 32.19 -21.32 -7.10
N MET A 827 32.80 -20.14 -6.90
CA MET A 827 32.90 -19.09 -7.92
C MET A 827 34.26 -19.10 -8.62
N GLU A 828 34.28 -18.63 -9.87
CA GLU A 828 35.52 -18.40 -10.60
C GLU A 828 36.37 -17.30 -9.95
N SER A 829 37.69 -17.52 -9.86
CA SER A 829 38.63 -16.59 -9.21
C SER A 829 38.67 -15.19 -9.84
N SER A 830 38.34 -15.08 -11.13
CA SER A 830 38.19 -13.83 -11.87
C SER A 830 37.02 -12.96 -11.34
N ILE A 831 35.91 -13.59 -10.95
CA ILE A 831 34.72 -12.88 -10.46
C ILE A 831 34.99 -12.36 -9.05
N SER A 832 35.59 -13.18 -8.19
CA SER A 832 35.96 -12.78 -6.81
C SER A 832 36.98 -11.65 -6.80
N SER A 833 37.98 -11.67 -7.70
CA SER A 833 38.97 -10.59 -7.81
C SER A 833 38.39 -9.27 -8.35
N ASN A 834 37.50 -9.34 -9.35
CA ASN A 834 36.77 -8.15 -9.82
C ASN A 834 35.90 -7.52 -8.71
N TYR A 835 35.21 -8.34 -7.94
CA TYR A 835 34.43 -7.88 -6.79
C TYR A 835 35.30 -7.17 -5.75
N LEU A 836 36.45 -7.74 -5.38
CA LEU A 836 37.38 -7.14 -4.42
C LEU A 836 37.87 -5.75 -4.87
N ASN A 837 38.15 -5.59 -6.17
CA ASN A 837 38.53 -4.30 -6.75
C ASN A 837 37.40 -3.26 -6.63
N LEU A 838 36.15 -3.65 -6.92
CA LEU A 838 34.98 -2.77 -6.80
C LEU A 838 34.68 -2.41 -5.33
N ASN A 839 34.97 -3.29 -4.38
CA ASN A 839 34.69 -3.06 -2.96
C ASN A 839 35.75 -2.21 -2.25
N ALA A 840 36.97 -2.12 -2.78
CA ALA A 840 38.08 -1.41 -2.14
C ALA A 840 37.80 0.06 -1.73
N PRO A 841 37.10 0.89 -2.54
CA PRO A 841 36.77 2.27 -2.16
C PRO A 841 35.88 2.36 -0.91
N TYR A 842 34.94 1.42 -0.75
CA TYR A 842 33.98 1.38 0.35
C TYR A 842 34.65 1.00 1.67
N VAL A 843 35.58 0.03 1.62
CA VAL A 843 36.38 -0.38 2.79
C VAL A 843 37.18 0.81 3.31
N LYS A 844 37.90 1.49 2.42
CA LYS A 844 38.70 2.67 2.76
C LYS A 844 37.86 3.79 3.38
N PHE A 845 36.68 4.07 2.82
CA PHE A 845 35.76 5.08 3.37
C PHE A 845 35.32 4.74 4.80
N ASN A 846 35.03 3.48 5.10
CA ASN A 846 34.62 3.06 6.43
C ASN A 846 35.78 3.10 7.44
N GLU A 847 37.00 2.71 7.05
CA GLU A 847 38.17 2.81 7.91
C GLU A 847 38.45 4.27 8.32
N GLU A 848 38.32 5.22 7.39
CA GLU A 848 38.46 6.66 7.66
C GLU A 848 37.32 7.20 8.54
N LYS A 849 36.08 6.69 8.38
CA LYS A 849 34.94 7.04 9.23
C LYS A 849 35.11 6.53 10.66
N ASP A 850 35.55 5.29 10.83
CA ASP A 850 35.64 4.61 12.12
C ASP A 850 36.87 5.10 12.93
N THR A 851 37.88 5.70 12.28
CA THR A 851 39.08 6.28 12.93
C THR A 851 38.95 7.77 13.28
N ALA A 852 37.92 8.47 12.80
CA ALA A 852 37.71 9.89 13.08
C ALA A 852 37.25 10.13 14.53
N THR A 853 38.11 10.72 15.39
CA THR A 853 37.72 11.12 16.75
C THR A 853 36.91 12.42 16.76
N PRO A 854 36.03 12.67 17.76
CA PRO A 854 35.17 13.87 17.80
C PRO A 854 35.90 15.21 17.98
N THR A 855 37.21 15.19 18.22
CA THR A 855 38.01 16.37 18.60
C THR A 855 39.02 16.86 17.55
N ASP A 856 39.23 16.15 16.44
CA ASP A 856 40.15 16.60 15.39
C ASP A 856 39.50 17.61 14.44
N LEU A 857 39.16 18.78 14.98
CA LEU A 857 38.52 19.89 14.29
C LEU A 857 39.45 20.67 13.33
N PHE A 858 40.70 20.23 13.11
CA PHE A 858 41.65 20.90 12.20
C PHE A 858 42.42 19.96 11.23
N GLY A 859 42.24 18.63 11.30
CA GLY A 859 42.87 17.69 10.36
C GLY A 859 42.16 17.57 9.01
N LEU A 860 40.87 17.89 8.95
CA LEU A 860 40.02 17.73 7.76
C LEU A 860 40.17 18.85 6.71
N ALA A 861 41.10 19.79 6.89
CA ALA A 861 41.48 20.73 5.83
C ALA A 861 42.42 20.09 4.77
N LYS A 862 42.90 18.86 5.00
CA LYS A 862 43.61 18.05 3.98
C LYS A 862 42.67 17.25 3.06
N PHE A 863 41.35 17.32 3.28
CA PHE A 863 40.33 16.76 2.35
C PHE A 863 40.27 17.46 0.98
N CYS A 864 41.06 18.53 0.76
CA CYS A 864 41.01 19.33 -0.46
C CYS A 864 42.10 19.02 -1.52
N ALA A 865 42.98 18.01 -1.33
CA ALA A 865 44.11 17.83 -2.27
C ALA A 865 44.45 16.39 -2.68
N PHE A 866 43.81 15.36 -2.15
CA PHE A 866 44.21 13.97 -2.47
C PHE A 866 43.59 13.41 -3.76
N ASP A 867 42.44 13.93 -4.20
CA ASP A 867 41.78 13.49 -5.45
C ASP A 867 42.49 13.99 -6.72
N TYR A 868 43.31 15.04 -6.61
CA TYR A 868 44.06 15.58 -7.76
C TYR A 868 45.24 14.68 -8.18
N TYR A 869 45.83 13.91 -7.25
CA TYR A 869 47.06 13.14 -7.52
C TYR A 869 46.83 11.68 -7.92
N PHE A 870 45.69 11.06 -7.56
CA PHE A 870 45.46 9.64 -7.85
C PHE A 870 44.81 9.39 -9.22
N PHE A 871 43.97 10.31 -9.70
CA PHE A 871 43.27 10.14 -10.98
C PHE A 871 44.13 10.46 -12.22
N LEU A 872 45.20 11.26 -12.05
CA LEU A 872 46.21 11.42 -13.11
C LEU A 872 46.90 10.09 -13.44
N ARG A 873 46.94 9.11 -12.51
CA ARG A 873 47.59 7.81 -12.73
C ARG A 873 46.74 6.82 -13.55
N GLN A 874 45.40 6.87 -13.44
CA GLN A 874 44.51 6.05 -14.28
C GLN A 874 44.39 6.59 -15.71
N ARG A 875 44.47 7.92 -15.91
CA ARG A 875 44.45 8.51 -17.26
C ARG A 875 45.73 8.25 -18.07
N THR A 876 46.87 8.00 -17.43
CA THR A 876 48.13 7.63 -18.12
C THR A 876 48.21 6.16 -18.52
N MET A 877 47.46 5.24 -17.90
CA MET A 877 47.52 3.81 -18.27
C MET A 877 46.62 3.47 -19.48
N ASN A 878 45.53 4.21 -19.69
CA ASN A 878 44.63 4.02 -20.86
C ASN A 878 44.99 4.90 -22.08
N LYS A 879 46.12 5.63 -22.05
CA LYS A 879 46.68 6.32 -23.22
C LYS A 879 48.00 5.72 -23.73
N ILE A 880 48.41 4.56 -23.21
CA ILE A 880 49.63 3.82 -23.67
C ILE A 880 49.25 2.45 -24.31
N ARG A 881 47.96 2.20 -24.56
CA ARG A 881 47.50 1.12 -25.45
C ARG A 881 46.45 1.65 -26.42
N VAL A 882 46.90 2.52 -27.32
CA VAL A 882 46.38 2.67 -28.69
C VAL A 882 47.60 2.60 -29.59
#